data_AF-A0A9P0FVI6-F1
#
_entry.id   AF-A0A9P0FVI6-F1
#
_cell.length_a   1.000
_cell.length_b   1.000
_cell.length_c   1.000
_cell.angle_alpha   90.00
_cell.angle_beta   90.00
_cell.angle_gamma   90.00
#
_symmetry.space_group_name_H-M   'P 1'
#
loop_
_entity.id
_entity.type
_entity.pdbx_description
1 polymer ?
#
loop_
_entity_poly.entity_id
_entity_poly.type
_entity_poly.pdbx_seq_one_letter_code
_entity_poly.pdbx_strand_id
1 'polypeptide(L)'
;MDCEVCKIKTVSAEHYETEKHIKNKYLRQFAQNKSAFVNYKKGLASVSCDVQSSFSSVVDQKDGKINISAKPEEEVVFKFSIRNDSHKNHISIAFIKLVHSQFNFVMNRHSFETGCIARTLPPQNKLTEEITVTFSSPEIGQYETPIIFFFHNKDTNDHIIIMREMVVFVEGTQILHNPIVSPYARKQVWAKMIYKSNMIERCTDTFCVPKKSKELFYHQLKLPDNADEMDVELLADIKKIFATGVTKDNYIKFFHNLLWLEETMIRANLKNYNMSGITMKSQMSHHHGQCYALEVPGLGEKRPSLMIGDMLHVKPHAHNNFMFEAVVKDINDNEALIGGFNSEFVKHYGEQVLFDIRFFMSRIPLERMHHAVHSVRMVHQESRIFPKENRNMCAVQPITNFFNVLVEGNLEQRCAVERIVSGTSGAAPYLLHGPPGTGKTVTIVEAILQLVLKNPKNRIMVCTDSNMAADHVATMIIRYSHMFGQKFMLRASSKFRNWYALAKEDPISNIDILGEHPHSRAVVFHGVLSKEQRIGKSPSFFNVMECEIVQLYVKRLVMVHSVLMQDIGIVTPYIRQVYQIKKSLKDIGYDKIEVGTVEAYQGKEKRIIIISTVRANCNLLEHDAKFQLGFLVDHKRFNVAITRAKAKVIIIGNPLCLERDSKWQMYIQKCRELGTYHGFDSRDFDDERCREIVDSITPMLAKLKAATKKPKKKKQRTGTSPSSSHQPNLLGDM
;
A
#
# COMPACT_ATOMS: atom_id res chain seq x y z
N MET A 1 27.87 11.54 -3.24
CA MET A 1 26.66 11.70 -4.08
C MET A 1 25.65 10.65 -3.66
N ASP A 2 24.35 10.85 -3.87
CA ASP A 2 23.37 9.81 -3.56
C ASP A 2 23.19 8.89 -4.77
N CYS A 3 23.27 7.57 -4.56
CA CYS A 3 23.11 6.62 -5.63
C CYS A 3 21.64 6.25 -5.80
N GLU A 4 20.98 6.75 -6.84
CA GLU A 4 19.58 6.39 -7.08
C GLU A 4 19.35 4.93 -7.48
N VAL A 5 20.37 4.25 -8.02
CA VAL A 5 20.30 2.86 -8.51
C VAL A 5 20.39 1.87 -7.36
N CYS A 6 21.26 2.12 -6.38
CA CYS A 6 21.43 1.28 -5.19
C CYS A 6 20.74 1.83 -3.93
N LYS A 7 20.14 3.02 -4.02
CA LYS A 7 19.46 3.76 -2.94
C LYS A 7 20.30 3.94 -1.66
N ILE A 8 21.62 4.06 -1.83
CA ILE A 8 22.56 4.38 -0.75
C ILE A 8 22.79 5.89 -0.74
N LYS A 9 22.52 6.53 0.40
CA LYS A 9 22.83 7.95 0.64
C LYS A 9 24.32 8.10 0.91
N THR A 10 24.96 9.15 0.36
CA THR A 10 26.39 9.44 0.54
C THR A 10 27.33 8.31 0.09
N VAL A 11 27.35 8.02 -1.21
CA VAL A 11 28.32 7.12 -1.84
C VAL A 11 29.56 7.86 -2.37
N SER A 12 30.71 7.19 -2.30
CA SER A 12 31.96 7.59 -2.97
C SER A 12 31.88 7.34 -4.49
N ALA A 13 32.76 7.98 -5.27
CA ALA A 13 32.79 7.79 -6.74
C ALA A 13 33.01 6.32 -7.14
N GLU A 14 33.77 5.57 -6.35
CA GLU A 14 34.08 4.14 -6.55
C GLU A 14 32.85 3.23 -6.39
N HIS A 15 31.77 3.69 -5.73
CA HIS A 15 30.53 2.91 -5.61
C HIS A 15 29.92 2.57 -6.97
N TYR A 16 30.02 3.48 -7.94
CA TYR A 16 29.45 3.32 -9.28
C TYR A 16 30.18 2.25 -10.11
N GLU A 17 31.37 1.82 -9.67
CA GLU A 17 32.18 0.76 -10.29
C GLU A 17 32.05 -0.59 -9.56
N THR A 18 31.32 -0.65 -8.45
CA THR A 18 31.11 -1.91 -7.71
C THR A 18 30.26 -2.91 -8.51
N GLU A 19 30.61 -4.21 -8.45
CA GLU A 19 29.88 -5.28 -9.15
C GLU A 19 28.37 -5.29 -8.79
N LYS A 20 28.04 -4.96 -7.53
CA LYS A 20 26.66 -4.84 -7.04
C LYS A 20 25.91 -3.67 -7.70
N HIS A 21 26.54 -2.50 -7.82
CA HIS A 21 25.93 -1.34 -8.48
C HIS A 21 25.68 -1.61 -9.96
N ILE A 22 26.66 -2.21 -10.63
CA ILE A 22 26.60 -2.56 -12.05
C ILE A 22 25.45 -3.57 -12.31
N LYS A 23 25.32 -4.63 -11.49
CA LYS A 23 24.20 -5.60 -11.59
C LYS A 23 22.84 -4.93 -11.39
N ASN A 24 22.69 -4.09 -10.37
CA ASN A 24 21.44 -3.37 -10.10
C ASN A 24 21.09 -2.37 -11.21
N LYS A 25 22.08 -1.75 -11.84
CA LYS A 25 21.92 -0.86 -13.00
C LYS A 25 21.38 -1.61 -14.21
N TYR A 26 21.95 -2.78 -14.53
CA TYR A 26 21.48 -3.61 -15.64
C TYR A 26 20.06 -4.15 -15.42
N LEU A 27 19.73 -4.60 -14.20
CA LEU A 27 18.38 -5.05 -13.87
C LEU A 27 17.34 -3.92 -13.97
N ARG A 28 17.69 -2.72 -13.52
CA ARG A 28 16.81 -1.54 -13.63
C ARG A 28 16.57 -1.17 -15.10
N GLN A 29 17.61 -1.21 -15.94
CA GLN A 29 17.48 -0.99 -17.38
C GLN A 29 16.68 -2.10 -18.08
N PHE A 30 16.89 -3.37 -17.71
CA PHE A 30 16.12 -4.49 -18.23
C PHE A 30 14.63 -4.37 -17.87
N ALA A 31 14.31 -4.01 -16.63
CA ALA A 31 12.92 -3.81 -16.19
C ALA A 31 12.22 -2.65 -16.93
N GLN A 32 12.95 -1.59 -17.30
CA GLN A 32 12.44 -0.42 -18.00
C GLN A 32 12.32 -0.61 -19.51
N ASN A 33 13.19 -1.42 -20.13
CA ASN A 33 13.31 -1.58 -21.59
C ASN A 33 13.39 -3.06 -22.02
N LYS A 34 12.46 -3.91 -21.56
CA LYS A 34 12.48 -5.36 -21.81
C LYS A 34 12.58 -5.74 -23.29
N SER A 35 11.80 -5.09 -24.15
CA SER A 35 11.81 -5.34 -25.60
C SER A 35 13.18 -5.08 -26.24
N ALA A 36 13.95 -4.11 -25.73
CA ALA A 36 15.28 -3.81 -26.23
C ALA A 36 16.26 -4.95 -25.93
N PHE A 37 16.28 -5.52 -24.72
CA PHE A 37 17.22 -6.62 -24.36
C PHE A 37 16.81 -7.99 -24.90
N VAL A 38 15.53 -8.19 -25.20
CA VAL A 38 15.00 -9.43 -25.80
C VAL A 38 15.20 -9.42 -27.32
N ASN A 39 14.98 -8.26 -27.95
CA ASN A 39 15.03 -8.06 -29.41
C ASN A 39 16.24 -7.28 -29.91
N TYR A 40 17.32 -7.07 -29.12
CA TYR A 40 18.59 -6.49 -29.62
C TYR A 40 19.32 -7.47 -30.57
N LYS A 41 18.59 -8.03 -31.54
CA LYS A 41 19.12 -8.68 -32.72
C LYS A 41 19.51 -7.57 -33.69
N LYS A 42 20.75 -7.09 -33.64
CA LYS A 42 21.36 -6.48 -34.84
C LYS A 42 21.66 -7.56 -35.92
N GLY A 43 20.96 -8.69 -35.95
CA GLY A 43 21.28 -9.84 -36.81
C GLY A 43 22.66 -10.46 -36.56
N LEU A 44 23.25 -10.23 -35.38
CA LEU A 44 24.63 -10.59 -35.08
C LEU A 44 24.72 -11.92 -34.29
N ALA A 45 23.88 -12.16 -33.28
CA ALA A 45 23.90 -13.40 -32.51
C ALA A 45 22.50 -13.84 -32.07
N SER A 46 22.28 -15.16 -32.01
CA SER A 46 21.07 -15.78 -31.46
C SER A 46 21.39 -16.72 -30.31
N VAL A 47 20.47 -16.73 -29.34
CA VAL A 47 20.48 -17.65 -28.20
C VAL A 47 19.13 -18.35 -28.16
N SER A 48 19.14 -19.66 -28.38
CA SER A 48 18.00 -20.55 -28.18
C SER A 48 18.18 -21.37 -26.90
N CYS A 49 17.08 -21.81 -26.31
CA CYS A 49 17.09 -22.68 -25.13
C CYS A 49 16.18 -23.87 -25.39
N ASP A 50 16.72 -25.06 -25.15
CA ASP A 50 15.98 -26.31 -25.08
C ASP A 50 15.86 -26.73 -23.62
N VAL A 51 14.74 -27.34 -23.24
CA VAL A 51 14.42 -27.62 -21.83
C VAL A 51 14.05 -29.09 -21.68
N GLN A 52 14.71 -29.78 -20.75
CA GLN A 52 14.35 -31.12 -20.35
C GLN A 52 13.59 -31.08 -19.02
N SER A 53 12.31 -31.46 -19.06
CA SER A 53 11.40 -31.62 -17.91
C SER A 53 10.33 -32.67 -18.24
N SER A 54 9.74 -33.27 -17.20
CA SER A 54 8.61 -34.20 -17.29
C SER A 54 7.31 -33.56 -17.81
N PHE A 55 7.21 -32.22 -17.81
CA PHE A 55 6.11 -31.48 -18.44
C PHE A 55 6.55 -30.86 -19.77
N SER A 56 5.77 -31.05 -20.84
CA SER A 56 6.01 -30.39 -22.12
C SER A 56 5.74 -28.87 -22.01
N SER A 57 6.77 -28.04 -21.91
CA SER A 57 6.62 -26.58 -21.80
C SER A 57 6.26 -25.93 -23.14
N VAL A 58 5.23 -25.08 -23.14
CA VAL A 58 5.01 -24.06 -24.19
C VAL A 58 6.07 -22.98 -24.04
N VAL A 59 7.00 -22.91 -24.99
CA VAL A 59 8.04 -21.87 -25.07
C VAL A 59 7.42 -20.60 -25.65
N ASP A 60 6.95 -19.68 -24.82
CA ASP A 60 6.53 -18.36 -25.30
C ASP A 60 7.76 -17.46 -25.53
N GLN A 61 8.36 -17.58 -26.73
CA GLN A 61 9.60 -16.89 -27.10
C GLN A 61 9.43 -15.38 -27.32
N LYS A 62 8.19 -14.84 -27.29
CA LYS A 62 7.93 -13.44 -27.67
C LYS A 62 8.45 -12.41 -26.65
N ASP A 63 8.55 -12.77 -25.38
CA ASP A 63 8.94 -11.86 -24.28
C ASP A 63 10.31 -12.20 -23.64
N GLY A 64 11.07 -13.16 -24.19
CA GLY A 64 12.38 -13.57 -23.66
C GLY A 64 12.35 -14.30 -22.31
N LYS A 65 11.16 -14.69 -21.84
CA LYS A 65 10.93 -15.53 -20.66
C LYS A 65 10.83 -17.01 -21.05
N ILE A 66 11.44 -17.87 -20.28
CA ILE A 66 11.36 -19.33 -20.41
C ILE A 66 10.57 -19.82 -19.21
N ASN A 67 9.31 -20.22 -19.43
CA ASN A 67 8.39 -20.65 -18.37
C ASN A 67 8.26 -22.17 -18.39
N ILE A 68 8.52 -22.83 -17.27
CA ILE A 68 8.44 -24.29 -17.13
C ILE A 68 7.74 -24.64 -15.82
N SER A 69 6.95 -25.72 -15.83
CA SER A 69 6.40 -26.33 -14.63
C SER A 69 7.19 -27.60 -14.30
N ALA A 70 7.40 -27.87 -13.02
CA ALA A 70 8.12 -29.04 -12.52
C ALA A 70 7.44 -29.59 -11.25
N LYS A 71 7.61 -30.88 -10.96
CA LYS A 71 7.18 -31.47 -9.69
C LYS A 71 8.19 -31.15 -8.58
N PRO A 72 7.80 -31.21 -7.29
CA PRO A 72 8.75 -31.19 -6.19
C PRO A 72 9.85 -32.23 -6.42
N GLU A 73 11.10 -31.84 -6.18
CA GLU A 73 12.33 -32.65 -6.37
C GLU A 73 12.67 -33.02 -7.83
N GLU A 74 11.86 -32.63 -8.82
CA GLU A 74 12.18 -32.83 -10.22
C GLU A 74 13.38 -31.96 -10.65
N GLU A 75 14.34 -32.58 -11.33
CA GLU A 75 15.46 -31.87 -11.95
C GLU A 75 15.05 -31.32 -13.33
N VAL A 76 15.13 -30.00 -13.49
CA VAL A 76 14.89 -29.31 -14.75
C VAL A 76 16.23 -28.85 -15.35
N VAL A 77 16.47 -29.16 -16.61
CA VAL A 77 17.72 -28.79 -17.30
C VAL A 77 17.44 -27.81 -18.44
N PHE A 78 17.98 -26.60 -18.32
CA PHE A 78 17.98 -25.59 -19.37
C PHE A 78 19.27 -25.70 -20.20
N LYS A 79 19.16 -25.99 -21.49
CA LYS A 79 20.29 -26.10 -22.42
C LYS A 79 20.32 -24.92 -23.39
N PHE A 80 21.32 -24.05 -23.28
CA PHE A 80 21.45 -22.87 -24.13
C PHE A 80 22.36 -23.13 -25.33
N SER A 81 21.85 -22.80 -26.52
CA SER A 81 22.56 -22.88 -27.80
C SER A 81 22.82 -21.48 -28.33
N ILE A 82 24.10 -21.14 -28.54
CA ILE A 82 24.54 -19.81 -28.99
C ILE A 82 25.07 -19.91 -30.42
N ARG A 83 24.62 -19.03 -31.31
CA ARG A 83 25.06 -18.95 -32.71
C ARG A 83 25.43 -17.52 -33.10
N ASN A 84 26.51 -17.36 -33.85
CA ASN A 84 26.81 -16.11 -34.56
C ASN A 84 26.00 -16.10 -35.86
N ASP A 85 25.00 -15.22 -35.96
CA ASP A 85 24.15 -15.08 -37.14
C ASP A 85 24.72 -14.07 -38.16
N SER A 86 25.84 -13.42 -37.84
CA SER A 86 26.51 -12.51 -38.77
C SER A 86 27.09 -13.28 -39.97
N HIS A 87 27.03 -12.66 -41.15
CA HIS A 87 27.69 -13.16 -42.37
C HIS A 87 29.13 -12.68 -42.52
N LYS A 88 29.55 -11.63 -41.78
CA LYS A 88 30.85 -10.98 -41.96
C LYS A 88 31.62 -10.75 -40.66
N ASN A 89 30.93 -10.56 -39.54
CA ASN A 89 31.57 -10.06 -38.32
C ASN A 89 31.93 -11.19 -37.35
N HIS A 90 33.08 -11.04 -36.70
CA HIS A 90 33.53 -11.90 -35.62
C HIS A 90 32.97 -11.41 -34.28
N ILE A 91 32.33 -12.31 -33.53
CA ILE A 91 31.74 -11.99 -32.24
C ILE A 91 32.54 -12.67 -31.14
N SER A 92 32.99 -11.89 -30.16
CA SER A 92 33.66 -12.45 -28.98
C SER A 92 32.68 -12.56 -27.83
N ILE A 93 32.61 -13.72 -27.20
CA ILE A 93 31.82 -13.93 -25.98
C ILE A 93 32.64 -13.39 -24.82
N ALA A 94 32.19 -12.32 -24.16
CA ALA A 94 32.92 -11.72 -23.05
C ALA A 94 32.65 -12.46 -21.73
N PHE A 95 31.37 -12.69 -21.42
CA PHE A 95 30.97 -13.54 -20.30
C PHE A 95 29.52 -14.02 -20.42
N ILE A 96 29.23 -15.11 -19.73
CA ILE A 96 27.89 -15.63 -19.51
C ILE A 96 27.74 -15.84 -18.00
N LYS A 97 26.66 -15.36 -17.39
CA LYS A 97 26.48 -15.48 -15.94
C LYS A 97 25.01 -15.45 -15.53
N LEU A 98 24.68 -16.08 -14.41
CA LEU A 98 23.45 -15.80 -13.68
C LEU A 98 23.56 -14.43 -13.00
N VAL A 99 22.57 -13.56 -13.18
CA VAL A 99 22.61 -12.20 -12.61
C VAL A 99 22.55 -12.26 -11.07
N HIS A 100 21.81 -13.25 -10.54
CA HIS A 100 21.78 -13.59 -9.13
C HIS A 100 22.00 -15.09 -8.94
N SER A 101 22.88 -15.43 -8.01
CA SER A 101 23.06 -16.79 -7.52
C SER A 101 21.87 -17.16 -6.65
N GLN A 102 21.05 -18.10 -7.12
CA GLN A 102 20.07 -18.80 -6.31
C GLN A 102 20.56 -20.23 -6.13
N PHE A 103 20.47 -20.77 -4.91
CA PHE A 103 20.95 -22.12 -4.62
C PHE A 103 20.21 -23.20 -5.43
N ASN A 104 18.97 -22.93 -5.85
CA ASN A 104 18.20 -23.83 -6.70
C ASN A 104 18.61 -23.80 -8.16
N PHE A 105 19.38 -22.80 -8.64
CA PHE A 105 19.82 -22.73 -10.03
C PHE A 105 21.33 -22.88 -10.10
N VAL A 106 21.80 -24.02 -10.61
CA VAL A 106 23.22 -24.33 -10.70
C VAL A 106 23.64 -24.32 -12.17
N MET A 107 24.49 -23.35 -12.53
CA MET A 107 25.09 -23.26 -13.85
C MET A 107 26.30 -24.19 -13.92
N ASN A 108 26.47 -24.91 -15.04
CA ASN A 108 27.64 -25.75 -15.25
C ASN A 108 28.94 -24.92 -15.32
N ARG A 109 30.09 -25.56 -15.06
CA ARG A 109 31.39 -24.91 -15.28
C ARG A 109 31.58 -24.67 -16.77
N HIS A 110 31.91 -23.44 -17.16
CA HIS A 110 32.14 -23.04 -18.54
C HIS A 110 33.29 -22.03 -18.66
N SER A 111 33.86 -21.89 -19.84
CA SER A 111 35.08 -21.09 -20.09
C SER A 111 34.84 -19.57 -20.21
N PHE A 112 33.65 -19.08 -19.86
CA PHE A 112 33.16 -17.71 -20.19
C PHE A 112 32.90 -16.86 -18.94
N GLU A 113 33.85 -16.84 -18.01
CA GLU A 113 33.77 -16.02 -16.80
C GLU A 113 34.35 -14.62 -16.99
N THR A 114 33.94 -13.68 -16.13
CA THR A 114 34.40 -12.28 -16.19
C THR A 114 35.91 -12.19 -15.96
N GLY A 115 36.67 -11.76 -16.97
CA GLY A 115 38.13 -11.64 -16.92
C GLY A 115 38.90 -12.77 -17.62
N CYS A 116 38.21 -13.78 -18.17
CA CYS A 116 38.81 -14.81 -19.01
C CYS A 116 39.05 -14.31 -20.45
N ILE A 117 39.92 -15.01 -21.19
CA ILE A 117 40.23 -14.67 -22.60
C ILE A 117 38.98 -14.85 -23.45
N ALA A 118 38.48 -13.76 -24.04
CA ALA A 118 37.26 -13.76 -24.83
C ALA A 118 37.42 -14.66 -26.08
N ARG A 119 36.62 -15.73 -26.15
CA ARG A 119 36.63 -16.66 -27.29
C ARG A 119 35.87 -16.04 -28.45
N THR A 120 36.48 -16.07 -29.63
CA THR A 120 35.90 -15.51 -30.86
C THR A 120 35.10 -16.58 -31.59
N LEU A 121 33.84 -16.28 -31.87
CA LEU A 121 32.92 -17.10 -32.64
C LEU A 121 32.89 -16.59 -34.09
N PRO A 122 33.34 -17.39 -35.09
CA PRO A 122 33.32 -17.00 -36.49
C PRO A 122 31.88 -16.75 -37.01
N PRO A 123 31.72 -15.99 -38.11
CA PRO A 123 30.44 -15.83 -38.80
C PRO A 123 29.76 -17.19 -39.06
N GLN A 124 28.44 -17.25 -38.89
CA GLN A 124 27.59 -18.44 -39.11
C GLN A 124 27.88 -19.70 -38.27
N ASN A 125 28.81 -19.64 -37.31
CA ASN A 125 29.14 -20.79 -36.46
C ASN A 125 28.34 -20.84 -35.16
N LYS A 126 28.11 -22.07 -34.67
CA LYS A 126 27.53 -22.36 -33.36
C LYS A 126 28.63 -22.59 -32.34
N LEU A 127 28.40 -22.17 -31.09
CA LEU A 127 29.27 -22.52 -29.98
C LEU A 127 29.19 -24.03 -29.72
N THR A 128 30.35 -24.69 -29.63
CA THR A 128 30.46 -26.14 -29.39
C THR A 128 30.39 -26.53 -27.90
N GLU A 129 30.67 -25.60 -27.00
CA GLU A 129 30.60 -25.80 -25.56
C GLU A 129 29.14 -25.69 -25.08
N GLU A 130 28.67 -26.68 -24.34
CA GLU A 130 27.31 -26.68 -23.81
C GLU A 130 27.19 -25.77 -22.59
N ILE A 131 26.24 -24.85 -22.63
CA ILE A 131 25.89 -23.97 -21.51
C ILE A 131 24.59 -24.47 -20.91
N THR A 132 24.66 -25.02 -19.69
CA THR A 132 23.50 -25.61 -19.02
C THR A 132 23.26 -25.00 -17.64
N VAL A 133 21.99 -24.84 -17.31
CA VAL A 133 21.54 -24.44 -15.96
C VAL A 133 20.59 -25.51 -15.47
N THR A 134 20.90 -26.12 -14.33
CA THR A 134 20.07 -27.11 -13.66
C THR A 134 19.25 -26.45 -12.56
N PHE A 135 18.02 -26.92 -12.39
CA PHE A 135 17.13 -26.49 -11.32
C PHE A 135 16.52 -27.67 -10.58
N SER A 136 16.51 -27.61 -9.24
CA SER A 136 15.74 -28.53 -8.39
C SER A 136 15.33 -27.85 -7.08
N SER A 137 14.13 -28.17 -6.60
CA SER A 137 13.62 -27.71 -5.30
C SER A 137 12.59 -28.70 -4.74
N PRO A 138 12.66 -29.07 -3.45
CA PRO A 138 11.60 -29.83 -2.77
C PRO A 138 10.39 -28.95 -2.40
N GLU A 139 10.54 -27.63 -2.44
CA GLU A 139 9.50 -26.68 -2.04
C GLU A 139 8.64 -26.22 -3.23
N ILE A 140 7.31 -26.22 -3.04
CA ILE A 140 6.32 -25.68 -3.99
C ILE A 140 6.47 -24.15 -4.05
N GLY A 141 6.60 -23.60 -5.26
CA GLY A 141 6.78 -22.16 -5.44
C GLY A 141 7.21 -21.76 -6.86
N GLN A 142 7.30 -20.46 -7.10
CA GLN A 142 7.93 -19.91 -8.30
C GLN A 142 9.38 -19.51 -8.01
N TYR A 143 10.29 -20.01 -8.84
CA TYR A 143 11.70 -19.66 -8.82
C TYR A 143 12.05 -18.95 -10.13
N GLU A 144 12.73 -17.82 -10.03
CA GLU A 144 13.12 -17.03 -11.20
C GLU A 144 14.55 -16.52 -11.08
N THR A 145 15.34 -16.69 -12.14
CA THR A 145 16.66 -16.07 -12.24
C THR A 145 16.97 -15.72 -13.71
N PRO A 146 17.43 -14.50 -13.99
CA PRO A 146 17.88 -14.15 -15.33
C PRO A 146 19.32 -14.59 -15.58
N ILE A 147 19.57 -15.06 -16.80
CA ILE A 147 20.90 -15.32 -17.36
C ILE A 147 21.24 -14.21 -18.36
N ILE A 148 22.47 -13.70 -18.28
CA ILE A 148 23.00 -12.68 -19.18
C ILE A 148 24.07 -13.28 -20.09
N PHE A 149 23.99 -12.94 -21.37
CA PHE A 149 24.99 -13.23 -22.40
C PHE A 149 25.54 -11.91 -22.91
N PHE A 150 26.84 -11.67 -22.70
CA PHE A 150 27.51 -10.45 -23.14
C PHE A 150 28.48 -10.75 -24.27
N PHE A 151 28.29 -10.08 -25.39
CA PHE A 151 29.12 -10.23 -26.58
C PHE A 151 29.77 -8.89 -26.98
N HIS A 152 30.90 -9.00 -27.65
CA HIS A 152 31.66 -7.89 -28.22
C HIS A 152 31.86 -8.11 -29.71
N ASN A 153 31.42 -7.17 -30.54
CA ASN A 153 31.74 -7.18 -31.96
C ASN A 153 33.15 -6.65 -32.16
N LYS A 154 34.08 -7.49 -32.65
CA LYS A 154 35.47 -7.09 -32.87
C LYS A 154 35.64 -6.07 -34.00
N ASP A 155 34.74 -6.08 -34.98
CA ASP A 155 34.89 -5.30 -36.20
C ASP A 155 34.27 -3.89 -36.08
N THR A 156 33.21 -3.74 -35.26
CA THR A 156 32.53 -2.44 -35.06
C THR A 156 32.72 -1.85 -33.66
N ASN A 157 33.38 -2.58 -32.76
CA ASN A 157 33.56 -2.22 -31.35
C ASN A 157 32.23 -2.02 -30.57
N ASP A 158 31.15 -2.64 -31.05
CA ASP A 158 29.83 -2.60 -30.42
C ASP A 158 29.67 -3.70 -29.36
N HIS A 159 28.95 -3.39 -28.29
CA HIS A 159 28.51 -4.38 -27.29
C HIS A 159 27.11 -4.90 -27.59
N ILE A 160 26.91 -6.20 -27.43
CA ILE A 160 25.60 -6.86 -27.60
C ILE A 160 25.27 -7.57 -26.30
N ILE A 161 24.09 -7.32 -25.75
CA ILE A 161 23.61 -7.93 -24.51
C ILE A 161 22.32 -8.67 -24.82
N ILE A 162 22.30 -9.97 -24.54
CA ILE A 162 21.10 -10.79 -24.61
C ILE A 162 20.80 -11.29 -23.20
N MET A 163 19.56 -11.11 -22.74
CA MET A 163 19.10 -11.64 -21.47
C MET A 163 17.92 -12.59 -21.68
N ARG A 164 17.90 -13.67 -20.90
CA ARG A 164 16.79 -14.62 -20.83
C ARG A 164 16.40 -14.81 -19.37
N GLU A 165 15.10 -14.83 -19.10
CA GLU A 165 14.58 -14.99 -17.75
C GLU A 165 14.05 -16.42 -17.61
N MET A 166 14.69 -17.23 -16.78
CA MET A 166 14.26 -18.60 -16.50
C MET A 166 13.27 -18.55 -15.34
N VAL A 167 12.10 -19.15 -15.53
CA VAL A 167 11.02 -19.20 -14.55
C VAL A 167 10.56 -20.65 -14.40
N VAL A 168 10.73 -21.22 -13.21
CA VAL A 168 10.27 -22.56 -12.87
C VAL A 168 9.14 -22.48 -11.84
N PHE A 169 8.02 -23.14 -12.15
CA PHE A 169 6.87 -23.31 -11.26
C PHE A 169 6.89 -24.73 -10.69
N VAL A 170 7.26 -24.88 -9.42
CA VAL A 170 7.22 -26.17 -8.72
C VAL A 170 5.82 -26.38 -8.17
N GLU A 171 5.07 -27.32 -8.73
CA GLU A 171 3.65 -27.55 -8.43
C GLU A 171 3.31 -29.05 -8.30
N GLY A 172 2.41 -29.41 -7.38
CA GLY A 172 2.01 -30.81 -7.14
C GLY A 172 1.02 -31.38 -8.16
N THR A 173 0.19 -30.56 -8.79
CA THR A 173 -0.79 -30.93 -9.83
C THR A 173 -0.97 -29.78 -10.81
N GLN A 174 -1.00 -30.08 -12.12
CA GLN A 174 -1.08 -29.10 -13.20
C GLN A 174 -2.42 -28.35 -13.16
N ILE A 175 -2.46 -27.12 -12.66
CA ILE A 175 -3.64 -26.25 -12.77
C ILE A 175 -3.50 -25.47 -14.08
N LEU A 176 -4.28 -25.87 -15.09
CA LEU A 176 -4.51 -25.05 -16.28
C LEU A 176 -5.17 -23.73 -15.87
N HIS A 177 -4.36 -22.69 -15.69
CA HIS A 177 -4.86 -21.37 -15.37
C HIS A 177 -5.41 -20.70 -16.64
N ASN A 178 -6.73 -20.58 -16.73
CA ASN A 178 -7.34 -19.56 -17.58
C ASN A 178 -6.86 -18.18 -17.07
N PRO A 179 -6.42 -17.27 -17.97
CA PRO A 179 -6.04 -15.93 -17.56
C PRO A 179 -7.28 -15.23 -16.97
N ILE A 180 -7.23 -14.90 -15.69
CA ILE A 180 -8.24 -14.03 -15.07
C ILE A 180 -8.08 -12.66 -15.73
N VAL A 181 -8.93 -12.35 -16.71
CA VAL A 181 -9.04 -11.02 -17.27
C VAL A 181 -9.66 -10.14 -16.18
N SER A 182 -8.94 -9.09 -15.77
CA SER A 182 -9.47 -8.08 -14.85
C SER A 182 -10.83 -7.58 -15.37
N PRO A 183 -11.93 -7.62 -14.58
CA PRO A 183 -13.24 -7.16 -15.03
C PRO A 183 -13.30 -5.63 -15.22
N TYR A 184 -12.23 -4.94 -14.81
CA TYR A 184 -12.07 -3.51 -15.01
C TYR A 184 -11.71 -3.18 -16.45
N ALA A 185 -12.67 -2.56 -17.15
CA ALA A 185 -12.50 -2.04 -18.48
C ALA A 185 -12.35 -0.52 -18.42
N ARG A 186 -11.28 0.03 -19.01
CA ARG A 186 -11.12 1.49 -19.19
C ARG A 186 -12.10 2.07 -20.24
N LYS A 187 -13.10 1.30 -20.67
CA LYS A 187 -14.09 1.73 -21.66
C LYS A 187 -15.00 2.79 -21.06
N GLN A 188 -15.37 3.76 -21.89
CA GLN A 188 -16.27 4.83 -21.49
C GLN A 188 -17.72 4.31 -21.51
N VAL A 189 -18.35 4.25 -20.34
CA VAL A 189 -19.76 3.91 -20.21
C VAL A 189 -20.60 5.19 -20.34
N TRP A 190 -21.36 5.28 -21.43
CA TRP A 190 -22.25 6.40 -21.75
C TRP A 190 -23.53 5.90 -22.45
N ALA A 191 -24.62 6.66 -22.33
CA ALA A 191 -25.90 6.45 -23.01
C ALA A 191 -26.58 7.78 -23.32
N LYS A 192 -27.54 7.80 -24.26
CA LYS A 192 -28.28 9.02 -24.66
C LYS A 192 -29.30 9.46 -23.61
N MET A 193 -29.89 8.51 -22.90
CA MET A 193 -30.93 8.75 -21.90
C MET A 193 -30.58 8.11 -20.55
N ILE A 194 -30.93 8.78 -19.45
CA ILE A 194 -30.69 8.28 -18.08
C ILE A 194 -32.02 8.19 -17.34
N TYR A 195 -32.41 6.98 -16.96
CA TYR A 195 -33.53 6.73 -16.07
C TYR A 195 -33.09 6.99 -14.63
N LYS A 196 -33.60 8.07 -14.06
CA LYS A 196 -33.21 8.50 -12.73
C LYS A 196 -33.85 7.66 -11.63
N SER A 197 -33.13 7.56 -10.51
CA SER A 197 -33.66 6.96 -9.28
C SER A 197 -34.49 7.98 -8.51
N ASN A 198 -35.60 7.53 -7.92
CA ASN A 198 -36.41 8.33 -6.99
C ASN A 198 -35.85 8.31 -5.56
N MET A 199 -34.83 7.50 -5.29
CA MET A 199 -34.25 7.30 -3.96
C MET A 199 -32.89 8.00 -3.76
N ILE A 200 -32.42 8.76 -4.76
CA ILE A 200 -31.17 9.51 -4.69
C ILE A 200 -31.46 10.92 -4.18
N GLU A 201 -30.83 11.27 -3.06
CA GLU A 201 -30.80 12.65 -2.55
C GLU A 201 -29.95 13.50 -3.50
N ARG A 202 -30.60 14.36 -4.30
CA ARG A 202 -29.91 15.16 -5.30
C ARG A 202 -29.21 16.34 -4.64
N CYS A 203 -27.97 16.56 -5.05
CA CYS A 203 -27.25 17.77 -4.70
C CYS A 203 -27.71 18.94 -5.59
N THR A 204 -27.63 20.17 -5.09
CA THR A 204 -27.98 21.39 -5.81
C THR A 204 -26.96 21.78 -6.90
N ASP A 205 -25.98 20.91 -7.20
CA ASP A 205 -24.89 21.07 -8.18
C ASP A 205 -24.31 22.51 -8.26
N THR A 206 -24.22 23.17 -7.11
CA THR A 206 -23.93 24.61 -7.01
C THR A 206 -22.47 24.91 -7.29
N PHE A 207 -21.56 24.03 -6.84
CA PHE A 207 -20.11 24.22 -6.98
C PHE A 207 -19.48 23.19 -7.92
N CYS A 208 -20.04 23.06 -9.12
CA CYS A 208 -19.46 22.20 -10.16
C CYS A 208 -18.03 22.63 -10.54
N VAL A 209 -17.18 21.66 -10.88
CA VAL A 209 -15.85 21.90 -11.44
C VAL A 209 -15.97 22.82 -12.66
N PRO A 210 -15.28 23.98 -12.67
CA PRO A 210 -15.31 24.90 -13.81
C PRO A 210 -14.86 24.22 -15.09
N LYS A 211 -15.60 24.44 -16.19
CA LYS A 211 -15.34 23.75 -17.47
C LYS A 211 -13.90 23.91 -17.96
N LYS A 212 -13.35 25.13 -17.89
CA LYS A 212 -11.98 25.44 -18.31
C LYS A 212 -10.92 24.78 -17.43
N SER A 213 -11.14 24.74 -16.11
CA SER A 213 -10.18 24.14 -15.17
C SER A 213 -10.17 22.61 -15.19
N LYS A 214 -11.18 21.97 -15.80
CA LYS A 214 -11.38 20.52 -15.73
C LYS A 214 -10.24 19.72 -16.34
N GLU A 215 -9.74 20.12 -17.52
CA GLU A 215 -8.61 19.45 -18.17
C GLU A 215 -7.32 19.67 -17.40
N LEU A 216 -7.05 20.90 -16.96
CA LEU A 216 -5.89 21.21 -16.12
C LEU A 216 -5.87 20.38 -14.83
N PHE A 217 -7.01 20.23 -14.17
CA PHE A 217 -7.12 19.37 -12.98
C PHE A 217 -6.94 17.90 -13.34
N TYR A 218 -7.51 17.40 -14.43
CA TYR A 218 -7.36 16.02 -14.88
C TYR A 218 -5.88 15.66 -15.14
N HIS A 219 -5.10 16.60 -15.69
CA HIS A 219 -3.68 16.47 -15.94
C HIS A 219 -2.79 16.84 -14.73
N GLN A 220 -3.35 16.95 -13.52
CA GLN A 220 -2.62 17.25 -12.28
C GLN A 220 -1.83 18.58 -12.36
N LEU A 221 -2.46 19.63 -12.89
CA LEU A 221 -1.87 20.96 -13.04
C LEU A 221 -0.65 20.97 -14.00
N LYS A 222 -0.72 20.12 -15.03
CA LYS A 222 0.16 20.14 -16.19
C LYS A 222 -0.63 20.59 -17.42
N LEU A 223 0.05 21.25 -18.35
CA LEU A 223 -0.56 21.66 -19.61
C LEU A 223 -0.84 20.40 -20.45
N PRO A 224 -2.06 20.25 -21.00
CA PRO A 224 -2.34 19.21 -21.99
C PRO A 224 -1.67 19.56 -23.33
N ASP A 225 -1.52 18.56 -24.20
CA ASP A 225 -0.85 18.72 -25.51
C ASP A 225 -1.56 19.71 -26.45
N ASN A 226 -2.84 19.99 -26.19
CA ASN A 226 -3.70 20.90 -26.94
C ASN A 226 -4.06 22.18 -26.15
N ALA A 227 -3.25 22.58 -25.18
CA ALA A 227 -3.49 23.77 -24.35
C ALA A 227 -3.48 25.07 -25.17
N ASP A 228 -4.43 25.96 -24.89
CA ASP A 228 -4.46 27.32 -25.44
C ASP A 228 -3.77 28.35 -24.50
N GLU A 229 -3.64 29.61 -24.94
CA GLU A 229 -3.05 30.67 -24.12
C GLU A 229 -3.81 30.91 -22.81
N MET A 230 -5.14 30.73 -22.83
CA MET A 230 -5.97 30.90 -21.64
C MET A 230 -5.72 29.81 -20.60
N ASP A 231 -5.47 28.57 -21.03
CA ASP A 231 -5.10 27.45 -20.16
C ASP A 231 -3.75 27.71 -19.48
N VAL A 232 -2.81 28.32 -20.19
CA VAL A 232 -1.50 28.73 -19.65
C VAL A 232 -1.66 29.78 -18.56
N GLU A 233 -2.44 30.83 -18.82
CA GLU A 233 -2.71 31.90 -17.85
C GLU A 233 -3.43 31.36 -16.61
N LEU A 234 -4.51 30.58 -16.81
CA LEU A 234 -5.28 29.99 -15.72
C LEU A 234 -4.42 29.05 -14.87
N LEU A 235 -3.56 28.26 -15.49
CA LEU A 235 -2.63 27.39 -14.77
C LEU A 235 -1.61 28.20 -13.96
N ALA A 236 -1.08 29.28 -14.53
CA ALA A 236 -0.16 30.18 -13.84
C ALA A 236 -0.83 30.82 -12.61
N ASP A 237 -2.08 31.25 -12.74
CA ASP A 237 -2.87 31.81 -11.64
C ASP A 237 -3.12 30.81 -10.52
N ILE A 238 -3.56 29.59 -10.86
CA ILE A 238 -3.80 28.52 -9.88
C ILE A 238 -2.49 28.18 -9.15
N LYS A 239 -1.39 28.02 -9.89
CA LYS A 239 -0.07 27.75 -9.30
C LYS A 239 0.40 28.89 -8.39
N LYS A 240 0.16 30.14 -8.78
CA LYS A 240 0.48 31.32 -7.97
C LYS A 240 -0.33 31.33 -6.67
N ILE A 241 -1.62 31.01 -6.72
CA ILE A 241 -2.46 30.89 -5.52
C ILE A 241 -1.89 29.84 -4.56
N PHE A 242 -1.52 28.66 -5.07
CA PHE A 242 -0.95 27.61 -4.23
C PHE A 242 0.44 27.96 -3.68
N ALA A 243 1.30 28.59 -4.49
CA ALA A 243 2.62 29.05 -4.06
C ALA A 243 2.55 30.14 -2.98
N THR A 244 1.54 31.01 -3.04
CA THR A 244 1.33 32.07 -2.04
C THR A 244 0.88 31.50 -0.68
N GLY A 245 0.33 30.29 -0.65
CA GLY A 245 -0.29 29.72 0.55
C GLY A 245 -1.63 30.38 0.88
N VAL A 246 -2.19 30.04 2.05
CA VAL A 246 -3.52 30.52 2.47
C VAL A 246 -3.43 31.93 3.07
N THR A 247 -4.18 32.87 2.51
CA THR A 247 -4.31 34.27 2.98
C THR A 247 -5.77 34.66 3.13
N LYS A 248 -6.05 35.78 3.80
CA LYS A 248 -7.43 36.31 3.97
C LYS A 248 -8.11 36.59 2.62
N ASP A 249 -7.33 37.05 1.65
CA ASP A 249 -7.84 37.43 0.34
C ASP A 249 -8.04 36.23 -0.59
N ASN A 250 -7.21 35.19 -0.45
CA ASN A 250 -7.26 34.03 -1.34
C ASN A 250 -7.92 32.79 -0.73
N TYR A 251 -8.28 32.76 0.56
CA TYR A 251 -8.81 31.58 1.27
C TYR A 251 -9.88 30.80 0.48
N ILE A 252 -10.90 31.53 0.00
CA ILE A 252 -12.00 30.95 -0.78
C ILE A 252 -11.45 30.33 -2.07
N LYS A 253 -10.71 31.11 -2.88
CA LYS A 253 -10.14 30.63 -4.15
C LYS A 253 -9.20 29.43 -3.94
N PHE A 254 -8.39 29.46 -2.89
CA PHE A 254 -7.43 28.41 -2.56
C PHE A 254 -8.14 27.08 -2.30
N PHE A 255 -9.11 27.05 -1.38
CA PHE A 255 -9.81 25.81 -1.05
C PHE A 255 -10.78 25.34 -2.13
N HIS A 256 -11.44 26.24 -2.88
CA HIS A 256 -12.25 25.83 -4.03
C HIS A 256 -11.42 25.10 -5.09
N ASN A 257 -10.24 25.63 -5.45
CA ASN A 257 -9.37 24.96 -6.43
C ASN A 257 -8.87 23.60 -5.93
N LEU A 258 -8.53 23.46 -4.65
CA LEU A 258 -8.15 22.17 -4.06
C LEU A 258 -9.30 21.16 -4.09
N LEU A 259 -10.52 21.58 -3.72
CA LEU A 259 -11.69 20.71 -3.72
C LEU A 259 -12.07 20.27 -5.14
N TRP A 260 -11.99 21.15 -6.14
CA TRP A 260 -12.22 20.78 -7.54
C TRP A 260 -11.14 19.85 -8.10
N LEU A 261 -9.88 20.05 -7.71
CA LEU A 261 -8.78 19.14 -8.05
C LEU A 261 -9.02 17.75 -7.45
N GLU A 262 -9.36 17.68 -6.16
CA GLU A 262 -9.69 16.44 -5.45
C GLU A 262 -10.87 15.72 -6.12
N GLU A 263 -11.96 16.45 -6.40
CA GLU A 263 -13.12 15.90 -7.11
C GLU A 263 -12.74 15.30 -8.46
N THR A 264 -11.88 15.99 -9.21
CA THR A 264 -11.43 15.55 -10.54
C THR A 264 -10.55 14.30 -10.43
N MET A 265 -9.65 14.26 -9.45
CA MET A 265 -8.79 13.10 -9.18
C MET A 265 -9.60 11.88 -8.75
N ILE A 266 -10.57 12.05 -7.85
CA ILE A 266 -11.47 10.97 -7.42
C ILE A 266 -12.23 10.42 -8.64
N ARG A 267 -12.78 11.29 -9.49
CA ARG A 267 -13.48 10.87 -10.72
C ARG A 267 -12.55 10.13 -11.68
N ALA A 268 -11.31 10.59 -11.86
CA ALA A 268 -10.33 9.92 -12.71
C ALA A 268 -9.96 8.53 -12.18
N ASN A 269 -9.75 8.42 -10.86
CA ASN A 269 -9.43 7.17 -10.20
C ASN A 269 -10.58 6.17 -10.28
N LEU A 270 -11.83 6.62 -10.06
CA LEU A 270 -13.01 5.75 -10.15
C LEU A 270 -13.25 5.19 -11.55
N LYS A 271 -12.89 5.94 -12.62
CA LYS A 271 -12.99 5.43 -14.00
C LYS A 271 -12.15 4.17 -14.24
N ASN A 272 -11.03 4.01 -13.52
CA ASN A 272 -10.20 2.82 -13.64
C ASN A 272 -10.91 1.55 -13.15
N TYR A 273 -12.02 1.70 -12.43
CA TYR A 273 -12.81 0.61 -11.88
C TYR A 273 -14.14 0.40 -12.64
N ASN A 274 -14.36 1.05 -13.79
CA ASN A 274 -15.53 0.76 -14.61
C ASN A 274 -15.52 -0.71 -15.04
N MET A 275 -16.70 -1.32 -15.07
CA MET A 275 -16.87 -2.74 -15.41
C MET A 275 -17.70 -2.88 -16.68
N SER A 276 -17.45 -3.93 -17.46
CA SER A 276 -18.17 -4.16 -18.71
C SER A 276 -18.47 -5.64 -18.91
N GLY A 277 -19.68 -5.93 -19.39
CA GLY A 277 -20.10 -7.30 -19.69
C GLY A 277 -20.28 -8.17 -18.44
N ILE A 278 -20.84 -7.62 -17.37
CA ILE A 278 -21.00 -8.31 -16.09
C ILE A 278 -22.46 -8.63 -15.76
N THR A 279 -22.70 -9.67 -14.97
CA THR A 279 -24.04 -10.00 -14.47
C THR A 279 -24.26 -9.46 -13.06
N MET A 280 -25.52 -9.41 -12.64
CA MET A 280 -25.90 -9.06 -11.27
C MET A 280 -26.97 -10.02 -10.80
N LYS A 281 -26.88 -10.49 -9.56
CA LYS A 281 -27.83 -11.47 -8.99
C LYS A 281 -28.90 -10.74 -8.20
N SER A 282 -30.17 -11.11 -8.37
CA SER A 282 -31.23 -10.47 -7.59
C SER A 282 -31.22 -11.04 -6.17
N GLN A 283 -31.33 -10.16 -5.16
CA GLN A 283 -31.35 -10.56 -3.76
C GLN A 283 -32.36 -9.70 -2.98
N MET A 284 -33.11 -10.34 -2.08
CA MET A 284 -34.01 -9.64 -1.18
C MET A 284 -33.26 -9.21 0.10
N SER A 285 -33.23 -7.91 0.38
CA SER A 285 -32.67 -7.36 1.61
C SER A 285 -33.78 -7.09 2.62
N HIS A 286 -33.61 -7.56 3.86
CA HIS A 286 -34.55 -7.34 4.96
C HIS A 286 -34.81 -5.85 5.26
N HIS A 287 -33.87 -4.96 4.92
CA HIS A 287 -33.96 -3.53 5.21
C HIS A 287 -34.26 -2.66 3.97
N HIS A 288 -34.01 -3.17 2.76
CA HIS A 288 -34.01 -2.36 1.54
C HIS A 288 -34.85 -2.94 0.39
N GLY A 289 -35.56 -4.05 0.60
CA GLY A 289 -36.37 -4.70 -0.44
C GLY A 289 -35.49 -5.33 -1.53
N GLN A 290 -35.97 -5.31 -2.78
CA GLN A 290 -35.24 -5.93 -3.89
C GLN A 290 -33.97 -5.16 -4.23
N CYS A 291 -32.83 -5.83 -4.08
CA CYS A 291 -31.49 -5.35 -4.40
C CYS A 291 -30.84 -6.30 -5.42
N TYR A 292 -29.71 -5.87 -5.97
CA TYR A 292 -28.92 -6.66 -6.91
C TYR A 292 -27.48 -6.74 -6.39
N ALA A 293 -26.96 -7.95 -6.22
CA ALA A 293 -25.58 -8.18 -5.84
C ALA A 293 -24.68 -8.02 -7.06
N LEU A 294 -23.77 -7.08 -6.96
CA LEU A 294 -22.77 -6.74 -7.96
C LEU A 294 -21.39 -7.15 -7.44
N GLU A 295 -20.73 -8.10 -8.10
CA GLU A 295 -19.35 -8.49 -7.75
C GLU A 295 -18.36 -7.41 -8.21
N VAL A 296 -17.63 -6.81 -7.28
CA VAL A 296 -16.64 -5.75 -7.50
C VAL A 296 -15.29 -6.18 -6.90
N PRO A 297 -14.35 -6.73 -7.69
CA PRO A 297 -13.10 -7.28 -7.15
C PRO A 297 -12.18 -6.23 -6.54
N GLY A 298 -11.79 -6.38 -5.27
CA GLY A 298 -10.99 -5.37 -4.58
C GLY A 298 -11.83 -4.30 -3.87
N LEU A 299 -13.15 -4.48 -3.80
CA LEU A 299 -14.04 -3.68 -2.95
C LEU A 299 -13.62 -3.74 -1.47
N GLY A 300 -13.25 -4.93 -1.00
CA GLY A 300 -12.60 -5.12 0.30
C GLY A 300 -11.44 -4.14 0.45
N GLU A 301 -10.53 -4.06 -0.53
CA GLU A 301 -9.38 -3.14 -0.62
C GLU A 301 -9.70 -1.65 -0.73
N LYS A 302 -10.98 -1.25 -0.67
CA LYS A 302 -11.47 0.09 -1.03
C LYS A 302 -10.98 0.51 -2.41
N ARG A 303 -10.93 -0.42 -3.35
CA ARG A 303 -10.51 -0.21 -4.73
C ARG A 303 -11.52 -0.89 -5.67
N PRO A 304 -12.63 -0.21 -6.03
CA PRO A 304 -12.95 1.20 -5.77
C PRO A 304 -13.36 1.50 -4.32
N SER A 305 -13.10 2.72 -3.84
CA SER A 305 -13.51 3.20 -2.51
C SER A 305 -15.00 3.54 -2.48
N LEU A 306 -15.85 2.52 -2.63
CA LEU A 306 -17.30 2.71 -2.57
C LEU A 306 -17.75 2.79 -1.11
N MET A 307 -18.75 3.64 -0.89
CA MET A 307 -19.43 3.80 0.38
C MET A 307 -20.93 3.56 0.18
N ILE A 308 -21.62 3.15 1.24
CA ILE A 308 -23.09 3.08 1.22
C ILE A 308 -23.64 4.48 0.91
N GLY A 309 -24.53 4.54 -0.09
CA GLY A 309 -25.07 5.79 -0.63
C GLY A 309 -24.38 6.29 -1.90
N ASP A 310 -23.26 5.69 -2.33
CA ASP A 310 -22.65 6.03 -3.61
C ASP A 310 -23.53 5.61 -4.79
N MET A 311 -23.42 6.36 -5.89
CA MET A 311 -24.28 6.19 -7.06
C MET A 311 -23.58 5.35 -8.12
N LEU A 312 -24.35 4.52 -8.80
CA LEU A 312 -23.90 3.78 -9.97
C LEU A 312 -24.80 4.07 -11.16
N HIS A 313 -24.19 3.95 -12.31
CA HIS A 313 -24.82 4.00 -13.61
C HIS A 313 -24.73 2.62 -14.22
N VAL A 314 -25.88 2.00 -14.44
CA VAL A 314 -26.02 0.64 -14.94
C VAL A 314 -26.58 0.70 -16.34
N LYS A 315 -25.80 0.24 -17.31
CA LYS A 315 -26.17 0.26 -18.72
C LYS A 315 -26.26 -1.18 -19.26
N PRO A 316 -27.36 -1.59 -19.92
CA PRO A 316 -27.41 -2.90 -20.58
C PRO A 316 -26.31 -3.01 -21.64
N HIS A 317 -25.50 -4.06 -21.60
CA HIS A 317 -24.33 -4.22 -22.49
C HIS A 317 -24.72 -4.28 -23.97
N ALA A 318 -25.87 -4.89 -24.27
CA ALA A 318 -26.39 -5.02 -25.63
C ALA A 318 -26.98 -3.71 -26.20
N HIS A 319 -27.27 -2.71 -25.36
CA HIS A 319 -27.99 -1.50 -25.79
C HIS A 319 -27.26 -0.21 -25.39
N ASN A 320 -27.05 0.66 -26.38
CA ASN A 320 -26.35 1.93 -26.17
C ASN A 320 -27.25 3.14 -25.89
N ASN A 321 -28.57 2.95 -25.89
CA ASN A 321 -29.50 4.09 -25.89
C ASN A 321 -29.78 4.66 -24.50
N PHE A 322 -29.84 3.82 -23.46
CA PHE A 322 -30.22 4.27 -22.12
C PHE A 322 -29.43 3.58 -21.01
N MET A 323 -29.47 4.17 -19.82
CA MET A 323 -28.86 3.67 -18.60
C MET A 323 -29.72 4.00 -17.38
N PHE A 324 -29.51 3.30 -16.28
CA PHE A 324 -30.26 3.43 -15.04
C PHE A 324 -29.37 3.91 -13.91
N GLU A 325 -29.87 4.81 -13.09
CA GLU A 325 -29.25 5.17 -11.81
C GLU A 325 -29.59 4.12 -10.75
N ALA A 326 -28.58 3.75 -9.97
CA ALA A 326 -28.68 2.89 -8.80
C ALA A 326 -27.83 3.45 -7.66
N VAL A 327 -28.06 2.94 -6.44
CA VAL A 327 -27.34 3.36 -5.24
C VAL A 327 -26.80 2.14 -4.52
N VAL A 328 -25.58 2.23 -4.01
CA VAL A 328 -25.01 1.23 -3.10
C VAL A 328 -25.82 1.24 -1.80
N LYS A 329 -26.52 0.16 -1.52
CA LYS A 329 -27.32 -0.04 -0.31
C LYS A 329 -26.52 -0.73 0.79
N ASP A 330 -25.66 -1.67 0.40
CA ASP A 330 -24.79 -2.39 1.31
C ASP A 330 -23.48 -2.79 0.62
N ILE A 331 -22.45 -3.06 1.40
CA ILE A 331 -21.13 -3.46 0.92
C ILE A 331 -20.65 -4.66 1.73
N ASN A 332 -20.39 -5.75 1.02
CA ASN A 332 -19.73 -6.97 1.51
C ASN A 332 -18.29 -7.05 0.96
N ASP A 333 -17.57 -8.15 1.23
CA ASP A 333 -16.14 -8.30 0.91
C ASP A 333 -15.78 -7.99 -0.54
N ASN A 334 -16.51 -8.60 -1.49
CA ASN A 334 -16.31 -8.42 -2.93
C ASN A 334 -17.63 -8.08 -3.64
N GLU A 335 -18.70 -7.81 -2.90
CA GLU A 335 -20.02 -7.59 -3.48
C GLU A 335 -20.61 -6.28 -2.98
N ALA A 336 -21.05 -5.42 -3.90
CA ALA A 336 -21.87 -4.27 -3.58
C ALA A 336 -23.34 -4.63 -3.83
N LEU A 337 -24.19 -4.52 -2.79
CA LEU A 337 -25.63 -4.61 -2.99
C LEU A 337 -26.11 -3.25 -3.51
N ILE A 338 -26.62 -3.24 -4.74
CA ILE A 338 -27.11 -2.04 -5.40
C ILE A 338 -28.63 -2.08 -5.54
N GLY A 339 -29.27 -0.94 -5.31
CA GLY A 339 -30.72 -0.85 -5.31
C GLY A 339 -31.21 0.57 -5.60
N GLY A 340 -32.51 0.78 -5.52
CA GLY A 340 -33.13 2.06 -5.88
C GLY A 340 -33.24 2.27 -7.39
N PHE A 341 -33.29 1.21 -8.17
CA PHE A 341 -33.54 1.29 -9.61
C PHE A 341 -34.90 1.89 -9.93
N ASN A 342 -35.02 2.46 -11.13
CA ASN A 342 -36.32 2.82 -11.70
C ASN A 342 -37.20 1.57 -11.87
N SER A 343 -38.53 1.71 -11.74
CA SER A 343 -39.49 0.61 -11.89
C SER A 343 -39.37 -0.13 -13.21
N GLU A 344 -38.96 0.55 -14.27
CA GLU A 344 -38.76 -0.05 -15.59
C GLU A 344 -37.58 -1.02 -15.64
N PHE A 345 -36.56 -0.85 -14.78
CA PHE A 345 -35.44 -1.78 -14.71
C PHE A 345 -35.87 -3.15 -14.20
N VAL A 346 -36.65 -3.16 -13.10
CA VAL A 346 -37.09 -4.39 -12.41
C VAL A 346 -38.03 -5.22 -13.30
N LYS A 347 -38.80 -4.58 -14.18
CA LYS A 347 -39.74 -5.26 -15.07
C LYS A 347 -39.07 -5.94 -16.27
N HIS A 348 -37.93 -5.43 -16.74
CA HIS A 348 -37.39 -5.78 -18.07
C HIS A 348 -36.10 -6.61 -18.04
N TYR A 349 -35.41 -6.71 -16.90
CA TYR A 349 -34.09 -7.33 -16.85
C TYR A 349 -33.98 -8.42 -15.78
N GLY A 350 -33.51 -9.60 -16.21
CA GLY A 350 -33.22 -10.75 -15.35
C GLY A 350 -31.71 -10.99 -15.14
N GLU A 351 -31.37 -12.07 -14.42
CA GLU A 351 -30.01 -12.33 -13.91
C GLU A 351 -28.95 -12.65 -14.98
N GLN A 352 -29.37 -13.09 -16.16
CA GLN A 352 -28.45 -13.46 -17.26
C GLN A 352 -28.06 -12.28 -18.15
N VAL A 353 -28.63 -11.11 -17.94
CA VAL A 353 -28.33 -9.93 -18.75
C VAL A 353 -26.97 -9.36 -18.35
N LEU A 354 -26.18 -9.02 -19.36
CA LEU A 354 -24.89 -8.37 -19.17
C LEU A 354 -25.04 -6.85 -19.09
N PHE A 355 -24.27 -6.23 -18.20
CA PHE A 355 -24.28 -4.80 -17.94
C PHE A 355 -22.88 -4.18 -17.98
N ASP A 356 -22.83 -2.91 -18.32
CA ASP A 356 -21.70 -2.03 -18.11
C ASP A 356 -21.98 -1.13 -16.90
N ILE A 357 -21.03 -1.07 -15.98
CA ILE A 357 -21.16 -0.34 -14.72
C ILE A 357 -20.17 0.81 -14.68
N ARG A 358 -20.69 1.97 -14.25
CA ARG A 358 -19.90 3.14 -13.95
C ARG A 358 -20.21 3.65 -12.55
N PHE A 359 -19.16 3.83 -11.76
CA PHE A 359 -19.24 4.27 -10.38
C PHE A 359 -19.16 5.80 -10.28
N PHE A 360 -19.93 6.37 -9.34
CA PHE A 360 -19.91 7.79 -8.98
C PHE A 360 -19.91 7.92 -7.47
N MET A 361 -18.94 8.69 -6.95
CA MET A 361 -18.97 9.10 -5.56
C MET A 361 -20.07 10.15 -5.35
N SER A 362 -20.74 10.10 -4.19
CA SER A 362 -21.62 11.20 -3.78
C SER A 362 -20.88 12.54 -3.73
N ARG A 363 -21.43 13.56 -4.40
CA ARG A 363 -20.89 14.93 -4.36
C ARG A 363 -21.28 15.71 -3.11
N ILE A 364 -22.20 15.18 -2.28
CA ILE A 364 -22.74 15.88 -1.10
C ILE A 364 -21.63 16.33 -0.14
N PRO A 365 -20.62 15.51 0.22
CA PRO A 365 -19.55 15.97 1.11
C PRO A 365 -18.74 17.12 0.51
N LEU A 366 -18.37 17.03 -0.77
CA LEU A 366 -17.60 18.07 -1.47
C LEU A 366 -18.39 19.36 -1.61
N GLU A 367 -19.68 19.27 -1.94
CA GLU A 367 -20.58 20.42 -2.04
C GLU A 367 -20.76 21.09 -0.68
N ARG A 368 -20.89 20.32 0.42
CA ARG A 368 -20.89 20.87 1.78
C ARG A 368 -19.58 21.56 2.13
N MET A 369 -18.43 21.00 1.72
CA MET A 369 -17.12 21.65 1.91
C MET A 369 -17.03 22.96 1.13
N HIS A 370 -17.49 22.97 -0.12
CA HIS A 370 -17.55 24.20 -0.92
C HIS A 370 -18.48 25.25 -0.29
N HIS A 371 -19.69 24.87 0.13
CA HIS A 371 -20.60 25.75 0.86
C HIS A 371 -19.94 26.30 2.13
N ALA A 372 -19.27 25.47 2.92
CA ALA A 372 -18.59 25.89 4.13
C ALA A 372 -17.52 26.95 3.81
N VAL A 373 -16.64 26.68 2.84
CA VAL A 373 -15.59 27.62 2.39
C VAL A 373 -16.19 28.93 1.87
N HIS A 374 -17.23 28.84 1.04
CA HIS A 374 -17.88 30.01 0.44
C HIS A 374 -18.59 30.88 1.48
N SER A 375 -19.23 30.25 2.48
CA SER A 375 -20.03 30.93 3.51
C SER A 375 -19.21 31.69 4.55
N VAL A 376 -17.89 31.44 4.63
CA VAL A 376 -17.00 32.05 5.65
C VAL A 376 -17.17 33.57 5.75
N ARG A 377 -17.22 34.25 4.61
CA ARG A 377 -17.38 35.72 4.56
C ARG A 377 -18.80 36.15 4.90
N MET A 378 -19.80 35.41 4.41
CA MET A 378 -21.22 35.70 4.60
C MET A 378 -21.67 35.57 6.05
N VAL A 379 -21.08 34.63 6.80
CA VAL A 379 -21.44 34.33 8.20
C VAL A 379 -20.46 35.00 9.18
N HIS A 380 -19.62 35.93 8.71
CA HIS A 380 -18.63 36.66 9.50
C HIS A 380 -17.73 35.76 10.38
N GLN A 381 -17.34 34.58 9.89
CA GLN A 381 -16.51 33.61 10.62
C GLN A 381 -15.00 33.76 10.36
N GLU A 382 -14.59 34.81 9.65
CA GLU A 382 -13.19 35.05 9.28
C GLU A 382 -12.24 35.08 10.49
N SER A 383 -12.70 35.58 11.63
CA SER A 383 -11.94 35.64 12.88
C SER A 383 -11.63 34.26 13.48
N ARG A 384 -12.33 33.19 13.08
CA ARG A 384 -12.01 31.82 13.50
C ARG A 384 -10.91 31.18 12.66
N ILE A 385 -10.85 31.56 11.39
CA ILE A 385 -9.87 31.04 10.42
C ILE A 385 -8.57 31.82 10.49
N PHE A 386 -8.68 33.14 10.67
CA PHE A 386 -7.58 34.06 10.86
C PHE A 386 -7.74 34.79 12.20
N PRO A 387 -7.52 34.07 13.33
CA PRO A 387 -7.67 34.66 14.65
C PRO A 387 -6.73 35.84 14.85
N LYS A 388 -7.26 36.88 15.49
CA LYS A 388 -6.46 38.00 15.98
C LYS A 388 -5.93 37.64 17.37
N GLU A 389 -4.80 38.24 17.72
CA GLU A 389 -4.21 38.09 19.04
C GLU A 389 -5.20 38.52 20.14
N ASN A 390 -5.33 37.71 21.18
CA ASN A 390 -6.22 38.01 22.30
C ASN A 390 -5.55 39.04 23.21
N ARG A 391 -6.05 40.28 23.19
CA ARG A 391 -5.53 41.37 24.04
C ARG A 391 -6.02 41.30 25.49
N ASN A 392 -7.07 40.54 25.77
CA ASN A 392 -7.66 40.42 27.10
C ASN A 392 -7.39 39.03 27.65
N MET A 393 -6.33 38.90 28.45
CA MET A 393 -6.03 37.66 29.14
C MET A 393 -6.98 37.44 30.31
N CYS A 394 -7.80 36.39 30.23
CA CYS A 394 -8.63 35.94 31.35
C CYS A 394 -7.77 35.10 32.31
N ALA A 395 -7.93 35.32 33.62
CA ALA A 395 -7.29 34.50 34.63
C ALA A 395 -7.88 33.08 34.62
N VAL A 396 -7.02 32.07 34.76
CA VAL A 396 -7.45 30.67 34.86
C VAL A 396 -8.16 30.47 36.19
N GLN A 397 -9.39 29.98 36.16
CA GLN A 397 -10.15 29.61 37.34
C GLN A 397 -9.93 28.12 37.63
N PRO A 398 -9.50 27.76 38.85
CA PRO A 398 -9.28 26.37 39.22
C PRO A 398 -10.62 25.62 39.29
N ILE A 399 -10.62 24.37 38.84
CA ILE A 399 -11.79 23.48 38.96
C ILE A 399 -11.61 22.62 40.21
N THR A 400 -12.62 22.61 41.09
CA THR A 400 -12.57 21.88 42.36
C THR A 400 -12.94 20.41 42.19
N ASN A 401 -13.94 20.10 41.35
CA ASN A 401 -14.45 18.75 41.18
C ASN A 401 -14.42 18.33 39.71
N PHE A 402 -13.57 17.36 39.40
CA PHE A 402 -13.50 16.74 38.08
C PHE A 402 -14.45 15.54 37.99
N PHE A 403 -15.02 15.27 36.81
CA PHE A 403 -15.81 14.05 36.59
C PHE A 403 -14.90 12.82 36.48
N ASN A 404 -13.69 13.00 35.93
CA ASN A 404 -12.71 11.95 35.78
C ASN A 404 -11.47 12.16 36.66
N VAL A 405 -11.29 11.29 37.66
CA VAL A 405 -10.14 11.30 38.59
C VAL A 405 -8.79 11.17 37.88
N LEU A 406 -8.73 10.47 36.75
CA LEU A 406 -7.49 10.34 35.98
C LEU A 406 -7.07 11.67 35.33
N VAL A 407 -8.05 12.50 34.96
CA VAL A 407 -7.78 13.86 34.43
C VAL A 407 -7.37 14.79 35.56
N GLU A 408 -8.00 14.66 36.73
CA GLU A 408 -7.65 15.44 37.92
C GLU A 408 -6.21 15.19 38.38
N GLY A 409 -5.79 13.93 38.42
CA GLY A 409 -4.45 13.52 38.83
C GLY A 409 -3.34 13.83 37.81
N ASN A 410 -3.69 14.25 36.59
CA ASN A 410 -2.71 14.61 35.56
C ASN A 410 -2.67 16.14 35.37
N LEU A 411 -1.52 16.75 35.70
CA LEU A 411 -1.36 18.21 35.69
C LEU A 411 -1.59 18.83 34.31
N GLU A 412 -1.12 18.19 33.23
CA GLU A 412 -1.23 18.72 31.87
C GLU A 412 -2.68 18.71 31.37
N GLN A 413 -3.39 17.62 31.60
CA GLN A 413 -4.80 17.47 31.23
C GLN A 413 -5.67 18.40 32.08
N ARG A 414 -5.44 18.46 33.40
CA ARG A 414 -6.10 19.41 34.30
C ARG A 414 -5.93 20.85 33.81
N CYS A 415 -4.69 21.27 33.56
CA CYS A 415 -4.38 22.62 33.08
C CYS A 415 -5.08 22.93 31.75
N ALA A 416 -5.14 21.96 30.83
CA ALA A 416 -5.85 22.11 29.58
C ALA A 416 -7.36 22.33 29.79
N VAL A 417 -8.00 21.53 30.64
CA VAL A 417 -9.43 21.67 30.96
C VAL A 417 -9.72 23.03 31.60
N GLU A 418 -8.95 23.42 32.62
CA GLU A 418 -9.15 24.70 33.33
C GLU A 418 -9.01 25.90 32.39
N ARG A 419 -8.03 25.88 31.48
CA ARG A 419 -7.84 26.93 30.47
C ARG A 419 -9.00 27.02 29.48
N ILE A 420 -9.52 25.87 29.02
CA ILE A 420 -10.67 25.82 28.12
C ILE A 420 -11.92 26.36 28.82
N VAL A 421 -12.20 25.88 30.04
CA VAL A 421 -13.40 26.26 30.82
C VAL A 421 -13.36 27.72 31.27
N SER A 422 -12.15 28.27 31.46
CA SER A 422 -11.93 29.69 31.78
C SER A 422 -12.00 30.61 30.57
N GLY A 423 -11.94 30.09 29.33
CA GLY A 423 -12.03 30.91 28.12
C GLY A 423 -10.82 31.81 27.87
N THR A 424 -9.64 31.44 28.37
CA THR A 424 -8.39 32.20 28.23
C THR A 424 -7.98 32.56 26.80
N SER A 425 -8.37 31.77 25.79
CA SER A 425 -8.05 32.02 24.38
C SER A 425 -9.00 33.03 23.71
N GLY A 426 -10.09 33.42 24.39
CA GLY A 426 -11.08 34.34 23.85
C GLY A 426 -11.72 33.80 22.57
N ALA A 427 -11.54 34.51 21.46
CA ALA A 427 -12.08 34.13 20.15
C ALA A 427 -11.20 33.13 19.38
N ALA A 428 -9.94 32.93 19.80
CA ALA A 428 -9.04 32.01 19.14
C ALA A 428 -9.34 30.55 19.52
N PRO A 429 -9.11 29.59 18.60
CA PRO A 429 -9.35 28.18 18.89
C PRO A 429 -8.28 27.60 19.82
N TYR A 430 -8.70 26.67 20.69
CA TYR A 430 -7.78 25.85 21.46
C TYR A 430 -7.24 24.69 20.63
N LEU A 431 -5.93 24.48 20.67
CA LEU A 431 -5.27 23.32 20.06
C LEU A 431 -4.76 22.40 21.18
N LEU A 432 -5.48 21.30 21.40
CA LEU A 432 -5.04 20.26 22.34
C LEU A 432 -4.14 19.26 21.62
N HIS A 433 -2.85 19.32 21.92
CA HIS A 433 -1.84 18.43 21.36
C HIS A 433 -1.43 17.34 22.35
N GLY A 434 -1.21 16.12 21.87
CA GLY A 434 -0.68 15.02 22.66
C GLY A 434 -0.45 13.76 21.81
N PRO A 435 0.61 12.97 22.07
CA PRO A 435 0.84 11.68 21.41
C PRO A 435 -0.36 10.70 21.50
N PRO A 436 -0.39 9.62 20.70
CA PRO A 436 -1.38 8.56 20.87
C PRO A 436 -1.38 8.01 22.31
N GLY A 437 -2.56 7.75 22.87
CA GLY A 437 -2.70 7.20 24.23
C GLY A 437 -2.69 8.21 25.38
N THR A 438 -2.35 9.49 25.15
CA THR A 438 -2.26 10.51 26.23
C THR A 438 -3.59 11.08 26.71
N GLY A 439 -4.71 10.39 26.46
CA GLY A 439 -6.01 10.77 27.01
C GLY A 439 -6.69 12.00 26.40
N LYS A 440 -6.25 12.53 25.24
CA LYS A 440 -6.84 13.72 24.58
C LYS A 440 -8.38 13.71 24.55
N THR A 441 -8.97 12.58 24.14
CA THR A 441 -10.42 12.42 24.07
C THR A 441 -11.08 12.53 25.44
N VAL A 442 -10.45 11.94 26.47
CA VAL A 442 -10.89 12.04 27.86
C VAL A 442 -10.84 13.49 28.35
N THR A 443 -9.76 14.21 28.05
CA THR A 443 -9.59 15.62 28.38
C THR A 443 -10.66 16.50 27.72
N ILE A 444 -10.97 16.27 26.43
CA ILE A 444 -12.02 17.00 25.72
C ILE A 444 -13.41 16.71 26.32
N VAL A 445 -13.71 15.44 26.62
CA VAL A 445 -14.98 15.06 27.25
C VAL A 445 -15.14 15.73 28.61
N GLU A 446 -14.10 15.72 29.44
CA GLU A 446 -14.09 16.43 30.72
C GLU A 446 -14.40 17.93 30.52
N ALA A 447 -13.71 18.60 29.60
CA ALA A 447 -13.94 20.02 29.31
C ALA A 447 -15.39 20.30 28.86
N ILE A 448 -15.98 19.42 28.03
CA ILE A 448 -17.38 19.53 27.60
C ILE A 448 -18.32 19.45 28.82
N LEU A 449 -18.13 18.46 29.70
CA LEU A 449 -18.97 18.27 30.88
C LEU A 449 -18.86 19.47 31.82
N GLN A 450 -17.65 19.97 32.07
CA GLN A 450 -17.40 21.15 32.90
C GLN A 450 -18.03 22.41 32.31
N LEU A 451 -17.96 22.62 30.99
CA LEU A 451 -18.61 23.75 30.32
C LEU A 451 -20.14 23.70 30.44
N VAL A 452 -20.75 22.53 30.30
CA VAL A 452 -22.21 22.36 30.44
C VAL A 452 -22.64 22.52 31.89
N LEU A 453 -21.86 21.99 32.84
CA LEU A 453 -22.11 22.16 34.27
C LEU A 453 -22.06 23.64 34.69
N LYS A 454 -21.04 24.37 34.22
CA LYS A 454 -20.86 25.80 34.49
C LYS A 454 -22.00 26.66 33.94
N ASN A 455 -22.55 26.30 32.77
CA ASN A 455 -23.70 27.00 32.20
C ASN A 455 -24.61 26.03 31.41
N PRO A 456 -25.78 25.63 31.96
CA PRO A 456 -26.72 24.73 31.31
C PRO A 456 -27.30 25.25 29.97
N LYS A 457 -27.16 26.55 29.67
CA LYS A 457 -27.56 27.13 28.38
C LYS A 457 -26.56 26.83 27.26
N ASN A 458 -25.35 26.38 27.59
CA ASN A 458 -24.34 26.04 26.58
C ASN A 458 -24.88 24.93 25.66
N ARG A 459 -24.74 25.17 24.35
CA ARG A 459 -25.04 24.19 23.29
C ARG A 459 -23.73 23.86 22.58
N ILE A 460 -23.17 22.71 22.89
CA ILE A 460 -21.86 22.29 22.38
C ILE A 460 -22.06 21.33 21.21
N MET A 461 -21.50 21.68 20.06
CA MET A 461 -21.44 20.79 18.89
C MET A 461 -20.08 20.09 18.88
N VAL A 462 -20.10 18.76 18.91
CA VAL A 462 -18.90 17.93 18.78
C VAL A 462 -18.86 17.34 17.39
N CYS A 463 -17.75 17.57 16.68
CA CYS A 463 -17.52 17.04 15.34
C CYS A 463 -16.27 16.16 15.34
N THR A 464 -16.32 15.04 14.62
CA THR A 464 -15.18 14.17 14.36
C THR A 464 -15.15 13.83 12.87
N ASP A 465 -13.97 13.40 12.39
CA ASP A 465 -13.76 12.98 10.99
C ASP A 465 -14.37 11.61 10.68
N SER A 466 -14.56 10.76 11.70
CA SER A 466 -15.12 9.42 11.57
C SER A 466 -16.33 9.20 12.48
N ASN A 467 -17.29 8.38 12.02
CA ASN A 467 -18.43 7.97 12.84
C ASN A 467 -17.97 7.24 14.11
N MET A 468 -16.96 6.36 14.04
CA MET A 468 -16.44 5.66 15.24
C MET A 468 -15.94 6.61 16.32
N ALA A 469 -15.23 7.68 15.94
CA ALA A 469 -14.77 8.68 16.90
C ALA A 469 -15.95 9.44 17.54
N ALA A 470 -16.98 9.78 16.76
CA ALA A 470 -18.20 10.40 17.29
C ALA A 470 -18.90 9.46 18.30
N ASP A 471 -18.97 8.17 17.97
CA ASP A 471 -19.61 7.14 18.80
C ASP A 471 -18.88 6.99 20.14
N HIS A 472 -17.55 6.95 20.09
CA HIS A 472 -16.71 6.90 21.28
C HIS A 472 -16.93 8.11 22.19
N VAL A 473 -16.89 9.33 21.64
CA VAL A 473 -17.11 10.55 22.42
C VAL A 473 -18.53 10.59 23.01
N ALA A 474 -19.55 10.28 22.20
CA ALA A 474 -20.94 10.21 22.65
C ALA A 474 -21.13 9.21 23.80
N THR A 475 -20.43 8.08 23.76
CA THR A 475 -20.50 7.04 24.80
C THR A 475 -19.86 7.49 26.11
N MET A 476 -18.77 8.25 26.04
CA MET A 476 -18.18 8.79 27.26
C MET A 476 -19.09 9.84 27.89
N ILE A 477 -19.73 10.68 27.07
CA ILE A 477 -20.64 11.74 27.52
C ILE A 477 -21.93 11.15 28.10
N ILE A 478 -22.54 10.14 27.47
CA ILE A 478 -23.83 9.57 27.88
C ILE A 478 -23.80 8.91 29.26
N ARG A 479 -22.62 8.48 29.74
CA ARG A 479 -22.44 7.94 31.11
C ARG A 479 -22.89 8.94 32.19
N TYR A 480 -22.79 10.23 31.91
CA TYR A 480 -23.17 11.30 32.82
C TYR A 480 -24.58 11.84 32.54
N SER A 481 -25.35 11.20 31.65
CA SER A 481 -26.70 11.66 31.27
C SER A 481 -27.66 11.82 32.46
N HIS A 482 -27.51 11.01 33.51
CA HIS A 482 -28.28 11.11 34.74
C HIS A 482 -28.10 12.44 35.49
N MET A 483 -26.99 13.15 35.25
CA MET A 483 -26.70 14.45 35.84
C MET A 483 -27.29 15.63 35.04
N PHE A 484 -27.88 15.36 33.87
CA PHE A 484 -28.40 16.38 32.95
C PHE A 484 -29.85 16.08 32.54
N GLY A 485 -30.60 17.09 32.09
CA GLY A 485 -32.03 16.96 31.80
C GLY A 485 -32.40 16.11 30.57
N GLN A 486 -33.70 15.81 30.40
CA GLN A 486 -34.24 15.17 29.18
C GLN A 486 -33.90 16.06 27.96
N LYS A 487 -33.22 15.49 26.95
CA LYS A 487 -32.61 16.16 25.76
C LYS A 487 -31.19 16.73 25.96
N PHE A 488 -30.40 16.15 26.87
CA PHE A 488 -28.98 16.48 27.05
C PHE A 488 -28.09 16.29 25.80
N MET A 489 -28.40 15.32 24.93
CA MET A 489 -27.54 15.00 23.79
C MET A 489 -28.36 14.71 22.53
N LEU A 490 -27.92 15.28 21.40
CA LEU A 490 -28.39 14.95 20.06
C LEU A 490 -27.21 14.42 19.25
N ARG A 491 -27.33 13.21 18.69
CA ARG A 491 -26.31 12.63 17.81
C ARG A 491 -26.78 12.73 16.36
N ALA A 492 -26.04 13.50 15.56
CA ALA A 492 -26.20 13.52 14.12
C ALA A 492 -25.32 12.42 13.49
N SER A 493 -25.89 11.24 13.24
CA SER A 493 -25.20 10.15 12.53
C SER A 493 -25.54 10.14 11.04
N SER A 494 -24.69 9.49 10.23
CA SER A 494 -25.08 9.13 8.86
C SER A 494 -26.37 8.30 8.89
N LYS A 495 -27.26 8.53 7.91
CA LYS A 495 -28.53 7.79 7.74
C LYS A 495 -28.32 6.26 7.68
N PHE A 496 -27.13 5.82 7.29
CA PHE A 496 -26.78 4.42 7.08
C PHE A 496 -26.00 3.78 8.25
N ARG A 497 -25.94 4.42 9.42
CA ARG A 497 -25.17 3.94 10.59
C ARG A 497 -26.08 3.19 11.59
N ASN A 498 -25.74 1.94 11.92
CA ASN A 498 -26.46 1.13 12.92
C ASN A 498 -25.88 1.25 14.35
N TRP A 499 -26.72 1.08 15.37
CA TRP A 499 -26.48 1.44 16.79
C TRP A 499 -25.71 0.42 17.64
N TYR A 500 -25.47 -0.81 17.19
CA TYR A 500 -24.94 -1.91 18.02
C TYR A 500 -23.41 -1.87 18.33
N ALA A 501 -22.75 -0.72 18.19
CA ALA A 501 -21.27 -0.63 18.20
C ALA A 501 -20.66 -0.12 19.53
N LEU A 502 -21.11 -0.63 20.69
CA LEU A 502 -20.45 -0.37 21.97
C LEU A 502 -20.30 -1.66 22.77
N ALA A 503 -19.11 -2.25 22.76
CA ALA A 503 -18.80 -3.51 23.46
C ALA A 503 -18.48 -3.26 24.95
N LYS A 504 -19.05 -4.08 25.83
CA LYS A 504 -18.61 -4.23 27.23
C LYS A 504 -17.26 -4.96 27.25
N GLU A 505 -16.47 -4.76 28.31
CA GLU A 505 -15.19 -5.46 28.49
C GLU A 505 -15.44 -6.98 28.57
N ASP A 506 -14.82 -7.71 27.66
CA ASP A 506 -15.07 -9.14 27.47
C ASP A 506 -14.08 -9.97 28.30
N PRO A 507 -14.54 -11.01 29.04
CA PRO A 507 -13.66 -11.86 29.85
C PRO A 507 -12.49 -12.46 29.08
N ILE A 508 -12.68 -12.76 27.78
CA ILE A 508 -11.61 -13.36 26.96
C ILE A 508 -10.38 -12.45 26.89
N SER A 509 -10.55 -11.14 27.04
CA SER A 509 -9.46 -10.15 27.00
C SER A 509 -8.35 -10.47 28.01
N ASN A 510 -8.68 -11.05 29.17
CA ASN A 510 -7.72 -11.32 30.24
C ASN A 510 -7.20 -12.77 30.27
N ILE A 511 -7.65 -13.60 29.33
CA ILE A 511 -7.27 -15.02 29.25
C ILE A 511 -6.06 -15.20 28.33
N ASP A 512 -5.05 -15.95 28.79
CA ASP A 512 -3.98 -16.44 27.94
C ASP A 512 -4.50 -17.63 27.12
N ILE A 513 -4.48 -17.47 25.80
CA ILE A 513 -5.02 -18.47 24.88
C ILE A 513 -4.12 -19.72 24.87
N LEU A 514 -2.80 -19.55 24.99
CA LEU A 514 -1.86 -20.67 25.00
C LEU A 514 -1.74 -21.30 26.40
N GLY A 515 -1.99 -20.54 27.46
CA GLY A 515 -1.94 -21.02 28.85
C GLY A 515 -0.51 -21.16 29.38
N GLU A 516 0.42 -20.40 28.80
CA GLU A 516 1.82 -20.31 29.19
C GLU A 516 1.99 -19.35 30.39
N HIS A 517 1.04 -18.43 30.57
CA HIS A 517 1.09 -17.42 31.62
C HIS A 517 -0.22 -17.33 32.42
N PRO A 518 -0.14 -17.00 33.73
CA PRO A 518 -1.31 -16.96 34.62
C PRO A 518 -2.30 -15.83 34.29
N HIS A 519 -1.84 -14.77 33.62
CA HIS A 519 -2.66 -13.64 33.21
C HIS A 519 -2.25 -13.18 31.79
N SER A 520 -3.22 -12.68 31.01
CA SER A 520 -2.99 -12.10 29.68
C SER A 520 -3.72 -10.77 29.54
N ARG A 521 -3.54 -10.09 28.40
CA ARG A 521 -4.22 -8.85 28.03
C ARG A 521 -4.84 -8.96 26.64
N ALA A 522 -5.64 -7.96 26.28
CA ALA A 522 -6.36 -7.91 25.01
C ALA A 522 -5.44 -7.90 23.77
N VAL A 523 -4.16 -7.55 23.93
CA VAL A 523 -3.16 -7.52 22.86
C VAL A 523 -2.17 -8.66 23.06
N VAL A 524 -1.86 -9.38 21.99
CA VAL A 524 -0.94 -10.52 21.99
C VAL A 524 -0.09 -10.48 20.72
N PHE A 525 1.20 -10.76 20.84
CA PHE A 525 2.10 -10.93 19.70
C PHE A 525 2.78 -12.31 19.77
N HIS A 526 2.79 -13.05 18.67
CA HIS A 526 3.46 -14.32 18.51
C HIS A 526 4.54 -14.21 17.43
N GLY A 527 5.81 -14.25 17.86
CA GLY A 527 6.96 -14.19 16.98
C GLY A 527 7.20 -15.51 16.25
N VAL A 528 7.31 -15.45 14.92
CA VAL A 528 7.58 -16.63 14.08
C VAL A 528 8.75 -16.37 13.16
N LEU A 529 9.85 -17.11 13.35
CA LEU A 529 10.94 -17.14 12.38
C LEU A 529 10.50 -17.97 11.17
N SER A 530 10.21 -17.30 10.06
CA SER A 530 9.59 -17.89 8.87
C SER A 530 10.14 -17.29 7.58
N LYS A 531 9.65 -17.75 6.42
CA LYS A 531 10.01 -17.23 5.09
C LYS A 531 8.76 -17.19 4.21
N GLU A 532 8.48 -16.07 3.53
CA GLU A 532 7.33 -16.00 2.63
C GLU A 532 7.56 -16.74 1.30
N GLN A 533 6.47 -17.23 0.73
CA GLN A 533 6.41 -17.97 -0.53
C GLN A 533 5.40 -17.31 -1.49
N ARG A 534 5.47 -17.63 -2.79
CA ARG A 534 4.60 -17.10 -3.85
C ARG A 534 4.31 -18.17 -4.91
N ILE A 535 3.05 -18.26 -5.36
CA ILE A 535 2.62 -19.20 -6.41
C ILE A 535 2.58 -18.48 -7.75
N GLY A 536 3.43 -18.92 -8.67
CA GLY A 536 3.51 -18.38 -10.02
C GLY A 536 3.65 -16.86 -10.11
N LYS A 537 3.26 -16.26 -11.25
CA LYS A 537 3.26 -14.80 -11.47
C LYS A 537 2.28 -14.03 -10.58
N SER A 538 1.63 -14.69 -9.62
CA SER A 538 0.71 -14.04 -8.68
C SER A 538 1.46 -12.97 -7.90
N PRO A 539 0.97 -11.72 -7.83
CA PRO A 539 1.65 -10.66 -7.06
C PRO A 539 1.52 -10.82 -5.53
N SER A 540 0.89 -11.90 -5.06
CA SER A 540 0.50 -12.10 -3.66
C SER A 540 1.27 -13.26 -3.00
N PHE A 541 1.57 -13.12 -1.71
CA PHE A 541 2.45 -14.01 -0.96
C PHE A 541 1.69 -14.79 0.13
N PHE A 542 2.31 -15.84 0.64
CA PHE A 542 1.79 -16.65 1.74
C PHE A 542 2.95 -17.16 2.60
N ASN A 543 2.65 -17.60 3.82
CA ASN A 543 3.61 -18.09 4.80
C ASN A 543 3.00 -19.27 5.55
N VAL A 544 3.59 -20.45 5.35
CA VAL A 544 3.07 -21.72 5.87
C VAL A 544 3.22 -21.80 7.39
N MET A 545 4.38 -21.39 7.93
CA MET A 545 4.62 -21.40 9.39
C MET A 545 3.61 -20.50 10.13
N GLU A 546 3.30 -19.32 9.58
CA GLU A 546 2.25 -18.49 10.16
C GLU A 546 0.87 -19.16 10.10
N CYS A 547 0.56 -19.92 9.04
CA CYS A 547 -0.70 -20.68 8.97
C CYS A 547 -0.80 -21.74 10.07
N GLU A 548 0.29 -22.43 10.40
CA GLU A 548 0.33 -23.42 11.46
C GLU A 548 0.07 -22.81 12.84
N ILE A 549 0.69 -21.66 13.13
CA ILE A 549 0.43 -20.92 14.38
C ILE A 549 -1.01 -20.39 14.43
N VAL A 550 -1.56 -19.94 13.29
CA VAL A 550 -2.98 -19.58 13.21
C VAL A 550 -3.87 -20.77 13.59
N GLN A 551 -3.60 -21.97 13.07
CA GLN A 551 -4.35 -23.17 13.44
C GLN A 551 -4.24 -23.48 14.94
N LEU A 552 -3.06 -23.31 15.53
CA LEU A 552 -2.82 -23.54 16.96
C LEU A 552 -3.72 -22.64 17.82
N TYR A 553 -3.73 -21.33 17.54
CA TYR A 553 -4.58 -20.39 18.27
C TYR A 553 -6.07 -20.69 18.07
N VAL A 554 -6.50 -21.00 16.84
CA VAL A 554 -7.89 -21.37 16.56
C VAL A 554 -8.31 -22.61 17.36
N LYS A 555 -7.49 -23.66 17.35
CA LYS A 555 -7.76 -24.90 18.10
C LYS A 555 -7.92 -24.61 19.59
N ARG A 556 -7.01 -23.84 20.19
CA ARG A 556 -7.08 -23.46 21.61
C ARG A 556 -8.32 -22.63 21.92
N LEU A 557 -8.62 -21.62 21.10
CA LEU A 557 -9.81 -20.77 21.28
C LEU A 557 -11.10 -21.58 21.29
N VAL A 558 -11.26 -22.50 20.33
CA VAL A 558 -12.49 -23.28 20.19
C VAL A 558 -12.56 -24.42 21.21
N MET A 559 -11.51 -25.24 21.32
CA MET A 559 -11.54 -26.47 22.10
C MET A 559 -11.38 -26.25 23.61
N VAL A 560 -10.60 -25.24 24.02
CA VAL A 560 -10.21 -25.04 25.43
C VAL A 560 -11.00 -23.89 26.03
N HIS A 561 -11.09 -22.78 25.30
CA HIS A 561 -11.75 -21.56 25.78
C HIS A 561 -13.21 -21.45 25.32
N SER A 562 -13.75 -22.48 24.67
CA SER A 562 -15.15 -22.58 24.23
C SER A 562 -15.64 -21.38 23.41
N VAL A 563 -14.76 -20.77 22.61
CA VAL A 563 -15.11 -19.65 21.74
C VAL A 563 -15.82 -20.17 20.49
N LEU A 564 -16.97 -19.58 20.15
CA LEU A 564 -17.70 -19.93 18.94
C LEU A 564 -16.92 -19.51 17.69
N MET A 565 -16.90 -20.35 16.66
CA MET A 565 -16.17 -20.09 15.40
C MET A 565 -16.57 -18.75 14.74
N GLN A 566 -17.84 -18.37 14.85
CA GLN A 566 -18.38 -17.11 14.31
C GLN A 566 -17.83 -15.85 14.98
N ASP A 567 -17.32 -15.97 16.20
CA ASP A 567 -16.76 -14.89 17.02
C ASP A 567 -15.27 -14.63 16.71
N ILE A 568 -14.65 -15.52 15.93
CA ILE A 568 -13.25 -15.44 15.50
C ILE A 568 -13.20 -14.89 14.07
N GLY A 569 -12.30 -13.93 13.84
CA GLY A 569 -11.93 -13.50 12.50
C GLY A 569 -10.44 -13.57 12.29
N ILE A 570 -10.03 -13.94 11.07
CA ILE A 570 -8.63 -14.01 10.69
C ILE A 570 -8.36 -13.05 9.54
N VAL A 571 -7.38 -12.19 9.75
CA VAL A 571 -7.05 -11.07 8.88
C VAL A 571 -5.62 -11.21 8.40
N THR A 572 -5.38 -11.06 7.10
CA THR A 572 -4.03 -11.09 6.55
C THR A 572 -3.92 -10.20 5.32
N PRO A 573 -2.81 -9.49 5.08
CA PRO A 573 -2.74 -8.53 3.98
C PRO A 573 -2.61 -9.15 2.58
N TYR A 574 -2.43 -10.48 2.47
CA TYR A 574 -2.23 -11.14 1.19
C TYR A 574 -3.34 -12.14 0.89
N ILE A 575 -4.01 -11.98 -0.25
CA ILE A 575 -5.09 -12.87 -0.69
C ILE A 575 -4.65 -14.35 -0.81
N ARG A 576 -3.38 -14.60 -1.15
CA ARG A 576 -2.85 -15.97 -1.17
C ARG A 576 -2.75 -16.58 0.23
N GLN A 577 -2.38 -15.79 1.23
CA GLN A 577 -2.45 -16.23 2.61
C GLN A 577 -3.89 -16.51 3.05
N VAL A 578 -4.88 -15.72 2.60
CA VAL A 578 -6.31 -16.01 2.87
C VAL A 578 -6.69 -17.40 2.37
N TYR A 579 -6.33 -17.74 1.13
CA TYR A 579 -6.64 -19.06 0.58
C TYR A 579 -5.94 -20.19 1.34
N GLN A 580 -4.67 -19.98 1.71
CA GLN A 580 -3.90 -20.99 2.43
C GLN A 580 -4.48 -21.24 3.83
N ILE A 581 -4.83 -20.17 4.56
CA ILE A 581 -5.47 -20.28 5.88
C ILE A 581 -6.86 -20.93 5.74
N LYS A 582 -7.69 -20.54 4.75
CA LYS A 582 -9.01 -21.17 4.55
C LYS A 582 -8.90 -22.67 4.30
N LYS A 583 -7.97 -23.08 3.44
CA LYS A 583 -7.69 -24.51 3.18
C LYS A 583 -7.26 -25.21 4.46
N SER A 584 -6.26 -24.63 5.13
CA SER A 584 -5.68 -25.12 6.39
C SER A 584 -6.73 -25.28 7.51
N LEU A 585 -7.71 -24.38 7.63
CA LEU A 585 -8.81 -24.49 8.59
C LEU A 585 -9.86 -25.52 8.20
N LYS A 586 -10.15 -25.64 6.90
CA LYS A 586 -11.08 -26.65 6.37
C LYS A 586 -10.58 -28.07 6.68
N ASP A 587 -9.28 -28.30 6.53
CA ASP A 587 -8.64 -29.60 6.79
C ASP A 587 -8.78 -30.06 8.26
N ILE A 588 -9.00 -29.12 9.19
CA ILE A 588 -9.19 -29.38 10.63
C ILE A 588 -10.63 -29.13 11.10
N GLY A 589 -11.60 -28.94 10.19
CA GLY A 589 -13.03 -28.81 10.51
C GLY A 589 -13.48 -27.43 11.03
N TYR A 590 -12.71 -26.37 10.78
CA TYR A 590 -13.03 -24.99 11.19
C TYR A 590 -13.35 -24.07 10.00
N ASP A 591 -13.99 -24.61 8.97
CA ASP A 591 -14.33 -23.91 7.71
C ASP A 591 -15.30 -22.73 7.89
N LYS A 592 -16.04 -22.68 9.00
CA LYS A 592 -16.97 -21.59 9.33
C LYS A 592 -16.30 -20.31 9.83
N ILE A 593 -15.00 -20.34 10.15
CA ILE A 593 -14.27 -19.16 10.60
C ILE A 593 -14.04 -18.22 9.43
N GLU A 594 -14.36 -16.95 9.63
CA GLU A 594 -14.21 -15.94 8.58
C GLU A 594 -12.72 -15.58 8.40
N VAL A 595 -12.22 -15.70 7.17
CA VAL A 595 -10.83 -15.36 6.81
C VAL A 595 -10.86 -14.40 5.63
N GLY A 596 -10.16 -13.27 5.74
CA GLY A 596 -10.19 -12.23 4.72
C GLY A 596 -8.96 -11.33 4.76
N THR A 597 -8.86 -10.44 3.77
CA THR A 597 -7.81 -9.43 3.78
C THR A 597 -8.08 -8.34 4.83
N VAL A 598 -7.06 -7.56 5.19
CA VAL A 598 -7.22 -6.38 6.07
C VAL A 598 -8.37 -5.51 5.62
N GLU A 599 -8.50 -5.40 4.31
CA GLU A 599 -9.47 -4.54 3.71
C GLU A 599 -10.83 -5.22 3.54
N ALA A 600 -10.91 -6.52 3.23
CA ALA A 600 -12.17 -7.27 3.34
C ALA A 600 -12.80 -7.16 4.75
N TYR A 601 -11.96 -7.05 5.78
CA TYR A 601 -12.38 -6.83 7.16
C TYR A 601 -12.73 -5.37 7.50
N GLN A 602 -12.63 -4.43 6.57
CA GLN A 602 -12.87 -3.02 6.86
C GLN A 602 -14.35 -2.72 7.10
N GLY A 603 -14.70 -2.34 8.33
CA GLY A 603 -16.09 -2.13 8.75
C GLY A 603 -16.75 -3.36 9.38
N LYS A 604 -16.11 -4.54 9.25
CA LYS A 604 -16.46 -5.74 10.02
C LYS A 604 -15.71 -5.75 11.34
N GLU A 605 -16.28 -6.38 12.36
CA GLU A 605 -15.67 -6.51 13.68
C GLU A 605 -16.01 -7.89 14.25
N LYS A 606 -15.01 -8.52 14.88
CA LYS A 606 -15.18 -9.82 15.55
C LYS A 606 -14.78 -9.71 17.00
N ARG A 607 -15.29 -10.61 17.83
CA ARG A 607 -14.91 -10.68 19.25
C ARG A 607 -13.38 -10.86 19.35
N ILE A 608 -12.83 -11.78 18.57
CA ILE A 608 -11.39 -12.07 18.52
C ILE A 608 -10.89 -11.92 17.09
N ILE A 609 -9.78 -11.22 16.90
CA ILE A 609 -9.10 -11.10 15.60
C ILE A 609 -7.71 -11.68 15.69
N ILE A 610 -7.38 -12.57 14.76
CA ILE A 610 -6.03 -13.10 14.53
C ILE A 610 -5.47 -12.43 13.27
N ILE A 611 -4.28 -11.84 13.34
CA ILE A 611 -3.62 -11.16 12.23
C ILE A 611 -2.37 -11.95 11.84
N SER A 612 -2.29 -12.43 10.59
CA SER A 612 -1.07 -13.02 10.02
C SER A 612 -0.38 -12.01 9.10
N THR A 613 0.86 -11.64 9.40
CA THR A 613 1.59 -10.57 8.69
C THR A 613 2.33 -11.03 7.43
N VAL A 614 2.59 -12.34 7.30
CA VAL A 614 3.19 -13.07 6.17
C VAL A 614 4.65 -12.75 5.88
N ARG A 615 5.04 -11.48 5.92
CA ARG A 615 6.36 -11.00 5.49
C ARG A 615 7.48 -11.42 6.43
N ALA A 616 8.52 -11.99 5.85
CA ALA A 616 9.72 -12.42 6.53
C ALA A 616 11.05 -12.10 5.80
N ASN A 617 11.00 -11.49 4.61
CA ASN A 617 12.19 -11.01 3.90
C ASN A 617 12.34 -9.48 3.97
N CYS A 618 13.37 -9.07 4.71
CA CYS A 618 13.78 -7.69 4.89
C CYS A 618 14.11 -6.91 3.60
N ASN A 619 14.56 -7.59 2.53
CA ASN A 619 15.02 -6.94 1.29
C ASN A 619 13.85 -6.58 0.34
N LEU A 620 12.68 -7.18 0.52
CA LEU A 620 11.47 -6.90 -0.28
C LEU A 620 10.64 -5.73 0.29
N LEU A 621 10.97 -5.26 1.49
CA LEU A 621 10.27 -4.17 2.18
C LEU A 621 10.37 -2.82 1.43
N GLU A 622 11.47 -2.58 0.72
CA GLU A 622 11.65 -1.36 -0.08
C GLU A 622 10.79 -1.37 -1.36
N HIS A 623 10.59 -2.54 -1.97
CA HIS A 623 9.67 -2.70 -3.11
C HIS A 623 8.22 -2.42 -2.67
N ASP A 624 7.84 -2.94 -1.50
CA ASP A 624 6.51 -2.75 -0.94
C ASP A 624 6.24 -1.30 -0.49
N ALA A 625 7.24 -0.60 0.05
CA ALA A 625 7.15 0.82 0.39
C ALA A 625 7.02 1.72 -0.86
N LYS A 626 7.73 1.39 -1.94
CA LYS A 626 7.75 2.15 -3.19
C LYS A 626 6.45 2.06 -3.99
N PHE A 627 5.72 0.94 -3.89
CA PHE A 627 4.44 0.73 -4.57
C PHE A 627 3.23 0.77 -3.62
N GLN A 628 3.42 1.13 -2.34
CA GLN A 628 2.39 1.06 -1.29
C GLN A 628 1.72 -0.33 -1.18
N LEU A 629 2.47 -1.40 -1.49
CA LEU A 629 1.97 -2.78 -1.52
C LEU A 629 2.04 -3.48 -0.16
N GLY A 630 2.82 -2.95 0.81
CA GLY A 630 3.07 -3.60 2.09
C GLY A 630 2.15 -3.18 3.23
N PHE A 631 1.61 -4.16 3.95
CA PHE A 631 0.96 -4.00 5.27
C PHE A 631 1.88 -3.42 6.35
N LEU A 632 3.18 -3.64 6.18
CA LEU A 632 4.22 -3.22 7.11
C LEU A 632 4.41 -1.71 7.21
N VAL A 633 4.21 -0.98 6.10
CA VAL A 633 4.50 0.46 6.01
C VAL A 633 3.23 1.31 5.98
N ASP A 634 2.09 0.75 5.59
CA ASP A 634 0.82 1.48 5.49
C ASP A 634 0.13 1.66 6.85
N HIS A 635 0.16 2.90 7.35
CA HIS A 635 -0.49 3.32 8.60
C HIS A 635 -2.00 3.06 8.63
N LYS A 636 -2.71 3.16 7.50
CA LYS A 636 -4.15 2.95 7.45
C LYS A 636 -4.46 1.45 7.60
N ARG A 637 -3.68 0.58 6.94
CA ARG A 637 -3.85 -0.88 7.03
C ARG A 637 -3.56 -1.41 8.43
N PHE A 638 -2.49 -0.94 9.06
CA PHE A 638 -2.19 -1.24 10.47
C PHE A 638 -3.37 -0.88 11.38
N ASN A 639 -3.83 0.37 11.31
CA ASN A 639 -4.94 0.85 12.15
C ASN A 639 -6.25 0.10 11.89
N VAL A 640 -6.58 -0.22 10.63
CA VAL A 640 -7.78 -1.00 10.31
C VAL A 640 -7.67 -2.38 10.95
N ALA A 641 -6.58 -3.11 10.72
CA ALA A 641 -6.42 -4.48 11.19
C ALA A 641 -6.49 -4.59 12.72
N ILE A 642 -5.77 -3.74 13.46
CA ILE A 642 -5.74 -3.81 14.93
C ILE A 642 -7.07 -3.38 15.58
N THR A 643 -7.88 -2.58 14.89
CA THR A 643 -9.18 -2.08 15.42
C THR A 643 -10.36 -2.97 15.05
N ARG A 644 -10.16 -4.13 14.42
CA ARG A 644 -11.25 -5.06 14.09
C ARG A 644 -11.69 -5.93 15.29
N ALA A 645 -10.84 -6.04 16.32
CA ALA A 645 -11.12 -6.83 17.50
C ALA A 645 -12.01 -6.06 18.48
N LYS A 646 -13.09 -6.69 18.95
CA LYS A 646 -13.91 -6.16 20.04
C LYS A 646 -13.33 -6.50 21.42
N ALA A 647 -12.64 -7.63 21.55
CA ALA A 647 -12.12 -8.13 22.82
C ALA A 647 -10.63 -8.48 22.80
N LYS A 648 -10.16 -9.26 21.83
CA LYS A 648 -8.76 -9.70 21.77
C LYS A 648 -8.18 -9.66 20.36
N VAL A 649 -6.96 -9.15 20.23
CA VAL A 649 -6.16 -9.15 19.00
C VAL A 649 -4.90 -9.99 19.22
N ILE A 650 -4.68 -10.94 18.32
CA ILE A 650 -3.50 -11.83 18.31
C ILE A 650 -2.77 -11.60 17.00
N ILE A 651 -1.53 -11.12 17.06
CA ILE A 651 -0.71 -10.86 15.88
C ILE A 651 0.37 -11.93 15.75
N ILE A 652 0.48 -12.54 14.57
CA ILE A 652 1.45 -13.58 14.24
C ILE A 652 2.35 -13.05 13.12
N GLY A 653 3.65 -13.05 13.34
CA GLY A 653 4.59 -12.52 12.34
C GLY A 653 6.06 -12.61 12.71
N ASN A 654 6.93 -12.29 11.74
CA ASN A 654 8.38 -12.34 11.93
C ASN A 654 8.92 -11.05 12.59
N PRO A 655 9.37 -11.07 13.86
CA PRO A 655 9.81 -9.87 14.57
C PRO A 655 11.01 -9.19 13.91
N LEU A 656 11.92 -9.93 13.27
CA LEU A 656 13.11 -9.38 12.60
C LEU A 656 12.75 -8.43 11.44
N CYS A 657 11.58 -8.64 10.83
CA CYS A 657 11.05 -7.76 9.78
C CYS A 657 10.18 -6.64 10.36
N LEU A 658 9.30 -6.99 11.30
CA LEU A 658 8.30 -6.09 11.85
C LEU A 658 8.94 -4.97 12.70
N GLU A 659 9.97 -5.26 13.49
CA GLU A 659 10.63 -4.27 14.36
C GLU A 659 11.36 -3.14 13.61
N ARG A 660 11.52 -3.25 12.29
CA ARG A 660 12.09 -2.18 11.44
C ARG A 660 11.14 -1.01 11.25
N ASP A 661 9.84 -1.21 11.44
CA ASP A 661 8.85 -0.12 11.46
C ASP A 661 8.52 0.26 12.91
N SER A 662 8.52 1.57 13.19
CA SER A 662 8.38 2.10 14.55
C SER A 662 7.08 1.73 15.24
N LYS A 663 5.98 1.51 14.51
CA LYS A 663 4.67 1.16 15.10
C LYS A 663 4.64 -0.29 15.54
N TRP A 664 5.14 -1.16 14.68
CA TRP A 664 5.28 -2.58 14.96
C TRP A 664 6.26 -2.81 16.11
N GLN A 665 7.38 -2.10 16.12
CA GLN A 665 8.32 -2.10 17.24
C GLN A 665 7.63 -1.68 18.55
N MET A 666 6.85 -0.59 18.54
CA MET A 666 6.10 -0.13 19.71
C MET A 666 5.06 -1.16 20.18
N TYR A 667 4.32 -1.79 19.25
CA TYR A 667 3.34 -2.83 19.57
C TYR A 667 4.00 -4.06 20.20
N ILE A 668 5.09 -4.54 19.60
CA ILE A 668 5.86 -5.69 20.08
C ILE A 668 6.46 -5.39 21.46
N GLN A 669 7.07 -4.22 21.64
CA GLN A 669 7.60 -3.79 22.93
C GLN A 669 6.50 -3.73 23.99
N LYS A 670 5.30 -3.26 23.62
CA LYS A 670 4.17 -3.24 24.55
C LYS A 670 3.70 -4.64 24.92
N CYS A 671 3.70 -5.59 23.98
CA CYS A 671 3.36 -6.98 24.28
C CYS A 671 4.37 -7.61 25.25
N ARG A 672 5.68 -7.29 25.10
CA ARG A 672 6.73 -7.72 26.05
C ARG A 672 6.50 -7.15 27.45
N GLU A 673 6.26 -5.85 27.57
CA GLU A 673 5.97 -5.19 28.86
C GLU A 673 4.76 -5.79 29.58
N LEU A 674 3.75 -6.24 28.81
CA LEU A 674 2.51 -6.80 29.34
C LEU A 674 2.56 -8.32 29.57
N GLY A 675 3.68 -9.00 29.26
CA GLY A 675 3.78 -10.46 29.36
C GLY A 675 2.86 -11.19 28.37
N THR A 676 2.66 -10.62 27.18
CA THR A 676 1.76 -11.13 26.12
C THR A 676 2.50 -11.39 24.80
N TYR A 677 3.83 -11.56 24.90
CA TYR A 677 4.70 -11.94 23.79
C TYR A 677 4.96 -13.45 23.87
N HIS A 678 4.74 -14.16 22.78
CA HIS A 678 4.97 -15.61 22.67
C HIS A 678 5.83 -15.93 21.44
N GLY A 679 6.35 -17.16 21.38
CA GLY A 679 7.11 -17.66 20.24
C GLY A 679 8.56 -17.12 20.19
N PHE A 680 9.11 -17.03 18.99
CA PHE A 680 10.50 -16.62 18.75
C PHE A 680 10.72 -15.13 19.05
N ASP A 681 11.59 -14.79 20.01
CA ASP A 681 12.01 -13.42 20.26
C ASP A 681 13.23 -13.05 19.42
N SER A 682 13.20 -11.87 18.78
CA SER A 682 14.35 -11.33 18.07
C SER A 682 15.57 -11.12 18.98
N ARG A 683 15.36 -10.98 20.29
CA ARG A 683 16.43 -10.88 21.30
C ARG A 683 17.17 -12.20 21.55
N ASP A 684 16.52 -13.33 21.29
CA ASP A 684 17.10 -14.68 21.46
C ASP A 684 17.95 -15.09 20.23
N PHE A 685 18.01 -14.24 19.21
CA PHE A 685 18.83 -14.46 18.02
C PHE A 685 20.28 -14.09 18.32
N ASP A 686 21.00 -15.02 18.95
CA ASP A 686 22.40 -14.84 19.36
C ASP A 686 23.36 -14.66 18.17
N ASP A 687 24.12 -13.57 18.28
CA ASP A 687 25.10 -13.01 17.36
C ASP A 687 26.36 -13.90 17.14
N GLU A 688 26.42 -15.07 17.76
CA GLU A 688 27.62 -15.92 17.82
C GLU A 688 27.78 -16.83 16.59
N ARG A 689 26.68 -17.39 16.06
CA ARG A 689 26.69 -18.11 14.76
C ARG A 689 26.89 -17.18 13.57
N CYS A 690 26.49 -15.91 13.70
CA CYS A 690 26.79 -14.89 12.69
C CYS A 690 28.23 -14.39 12.79
N ARG A 691 28.83 -14.37 13.98
CA ARG A 691 30.26 -14.09 14.16
C ARG A 691 31.15 -15.13 13.47
N GLU A 692 30.86 -16.42 13.51
CA GLU A 692 31.65 -17.41 12.73
C GLU A 692 31.60 -17.18 11.21
N ILE A 693 30.44 -16.76 10.68
CA ILE A 693 30.28 -16.45 9.25
C ILE A 693 30.97 -15.13 8.89
N VAL A 694 30.92 -14.13 9.76
CA VAL A 694 31.56 -12.81 9.55
C VAL A 694 33.07 -12.86 9.81
N ASP A 695 33.53 -13.61 10.82
CA ASP A 695 34.93 -13.82 11.20
C ASP A 695 35.65 -14.78 10.25
N SER A 696 34.96 -15.67 9.53
CA SER A 696 35.59 -16.41 8.41
C SER A 696 35.90 -15.52 7.20
N ILE A 697 35.19 -14.40 7.05
CA ILE A 697 35.31 -13.47 5.92
C ILE A 697 36.24 -12.28 6.27
N THR A 698 36.36 -11.92 7.54
CA THR A 698 37.13 -10.75 8.02
C THR A 698 38.66 -10.82 7.79
N PRO A 699 39.35 -11.97 7.98
CA PRO A 699 40.77 -12.13 7.64
C PRO A 699 41.03 -12.01 6.13
N MET A 700 40.05 -12.40 5.30
CA MET A 700 40.11 -12.33 3.84
C MET A 700 40.05 -10.87 3.37
N LEU A 701 39.24 -10.04 4.03
CA LEU A 701 39.14 -8.58 3.79
C LEU A 701 40.36 -7.80 4.34
N ALA A 702 41.00 -8.26 5.42
CA ALA A 702 42.20 -7.63 5.97
C ALA A 702 43.46 -7.89 5.12
N LYS A 703 43.62 -9.09 4.53
CA LYS A 703 44.71 -9.41 3.58
C LYS A 703 44.66 -8.54 2.33
N LEU A 704 43.46 -8.19 1.84
CA LEU A 704 43.27 -7.29 0.69
C LEU A 704 43.62 -5.83 1.01
N LYS A 705 43.56 -5.40 2.28
CA LYS A 705 43.93 -4.04 2.71
C LYS A 705 45.43 -3.84 2.95
N ALA A 706 46.18 -4.90 3.26
CA ALA A 706 47.62 -4.81 3.53
C ALA A 706 48.48 -4.77 2.25
N ALA A 707 48.00 -5.35 1.15
CA ALA A 707 48.72 -5.40 -0.14
C ALA A 707 48.78 -4.06 -0.88
N THR A 708 48.02 -3.04 -0.45
CA THR A 708 47.86 -1.76 -1.18
C THR A 708 48.59 -0.56 -0.57
N LYS A 709 49.51 -0.77 0.39
CA LYS A 709 50.28 0.34 0.98
C LYS A 709 51.68 0.57 0.34
N LYS A 710 51.84 1.79 -0.22
CA LYS A 710 53.03 2.67 -0.46
C LYS A 710 53.65 2.65 -1.88
N PRO A 711 54.37 3.72 -2.35
CA PRO A 711 54.49 5.10 -1.86
C PRO A 711 54.21 6.21 -2.93
N LYS A 712 54.00 7.45 -2.47
CA LYS A 712 53.81 8.67 -3.28
C LYS A 712 55.06 9.02 -4.13
N LYS A 713 54.88 9.44 -5.39
CA LYS A 713 55.88 10.26 -6.12
C LYS A 713 55.26 11.53 -6.75
N LYS A 714 56.05 12.59 -6.66
CA LYS A 714 55.78 14.03 -6.81
C LYS A 714 55.48 14.46 -8.26
N LYS A 715 54.58 15.43 -8.44
CA LYS A 715 54.47 16.22 -9.69
C LYS A 715 55.52 17.34 -9.72
N GLN A 716 56.39 17.33 -10.73
CA GLN A 716 57.20 18.47 -11.14
C GLN A 716 56.39 19.38 -12.07
N ARG A 717 56.57 20.70 -11.88
CA ARG A 717 56.04 21.80 -12.69
C ARG A 717 56.93 22.03 -13.91
N THR A 718 56.30 22.35 -15.05
CA THR A 718 56.89 23.07 -16.20
C THR A 718 55.71 23.82 -16.84
N GLY A 719 55.66 25.13 -17.06
CA GLY A 719 56.69 26.15 -17.21
C GLY A 719 56.40 26.87 -18.52
N THR A 720 55.93 28.12 -18.47
CA THR A 720 55.98 29.07 -19.59
C THR A 720 56.96 30.18 -19.20
N SER A 721 57.91 30.44 -20.09
CA SER A 721 59.10 31.28 -19.92
C SER A 721 58.95 32.61 -20.73
N PRO A 722 59.92 33.56 -20.77
CA PRO A 722 59.76 34.87 -20.13
C PRO A 722 60.08 36.11 -21.00
N SER A 723 59.95 37.29 -20.37
CA SER A 723 60.58 38.61 -20.68
C SER A 723 59.95 39.42 -21.84
N SER A 724 59.83 40.75 -21.82
CA SER A 724 60.54 41.82 -21.08
C SER A 724 59.77 43.16 -21.06
N SER A 725 60.22 44.04 -20.15
CA SER A 725 60.31 45.52 -20.19
C SER A 725 59.10 46.45 -19.99
N HIS A 726 59.33 47.35 -19.01
CA HIS A 726 58.90 48.76 -18.89
C HIS A 726 57.50 49.12 -18.31
N GLN A 727 57.55 49.63 -17.08
CA GLN A 727 56.74 50.73 -16.52
C GLN A 727 56.91 52.04 -17.34
N PRO A 728 56.16 53.14 -17.10
CA PRO A 728 54.94 53.30 -16.28
C PRO A 728 53.84 54.17 -16.97
N ASN A 729 52.79 54.45 -16.20
CA ASN A 729 52.16 55.78 -16.03
C ASN A 729 50.87 56.18 -16.80
N LEU A 730 50.01 56.80 -15.99
CA LEU A 730 49.07 57.93 -16.23
C LEU A 730 47.62 57.62 -16.64
N LEU A 731 46.73 58.19 -15.80
CA LEU A 731 45.51 58.97 -16.10
C LEU A 731 44.54 58.34 -17.12
N GLY A 732 43.28 58.08 -16.79
CA GLY A 732 42.34 59.07 -16.29
C GLY A 732 41.19 59.16 -17.29
N ASP A 733 39.96 59.12 -16.76
CA ASP A 733 38.71 59.59 -17.35
C ASP A 733 38.28 59.10 -18.75
N MET A 734 37.29 58.19 -18.75
CA MET A 734 35.92 58.51 -19.17
C MET A 734 34.92 57.52 -18.58
#